data_AF-M2TJV4-F1
#
_entry.id   AF-M2TJV4-F1
#
_cell.length_a   1.000
_cell.length_b   1.000
_cell.length_c   1.000
_cell.angle_alpha   90.00
_cell.angle_beta   90.00
_cell.angle_gamma   90.00
#
_symmetry.space_group_name_H-M   'P 1'
#
loop_
_entity.id
_entity.type
_entity.pdbx_description
1 polymer ?
#
loop_
_entity_poly.entity_id
_entity_poly.type
_entity_poly.pdbx_seq_one_letter_code
_entity_poly.pdbx_strand_id
1 'polypeptide(L)'
;MKLVAHEDEPRFNMTLLELLKQDFGLIIGGLDGELPKDESGTDVAGIWTQIRRAITNSPGFEVREQVTLGIFSFSKYLMWKDLVDRRELLKENRVVRHLIERGTEPFESKGPLPEPRSFDQDVDPVDLYAPLPSDSSQLAAIVASGQGHDFVLDGPPGTGKSQTIANMIAQNLALGRRVLFVSEKRAALDVVYRRLEQTGLGDFCLELHSHKSAKIEVLRQLERAWNARGALSQQEWIDKTSELKALRDELNGFAAALHHRHPCGLTVHDAVWRVVRDDDGALPDFTWPERTEHSDAEMKAMREVVRSLELTFAGLRTLPDLLMTHVEASNWSNAWQSRLLAATRNLRDASEKLERAAKTAARASGLGADVHGPADANRVLTLCRAICETAGLDLAFAFRPGQTEIISALRQQAAAVREWRARRAQLSTEYSSPAEIENVAGALAREWEEAQEKFVLLRFFAMRGCKQRMAELGRAAGEIDPSIDLPIFAEMAPLHARVRELDEAIEGVPASKGLDTDPDRLERLAEAGERIRTVARSQARDPEEFDSLVGILRTAVVDANEMAAHDGPVGVASQALSDSVDGFQEAQEAFLEASAANVLPGQFQLISQLCDEIEAHGVQLNALCQWNGARDQATALGLSPMAARVCNGLPQGEAVPLFEAAYAKWFAPWAIDAEPRLAGFHALTHENKIQHFSAEGTNKWSFP
;
A
#
# COMPACT_ATOMS: atom_id res chain seq x y z
N MET A 1 -80.15 28.47 -57.35
CA MET A 1 -79.95 27.16 -56.72
C MET A 1 -81.33 26.54 -56.54
N LYS A 2 -81.62 25.39 -57.16
CA LYS A 2 -82.92 24.71 -57.03
C LYS A 2 -82.77 23.68 -55.91
N LEU A 3 -83.56 23.79 -54.85
CA LEU A 3 -83.61 22.75 -53.82
C LEU A 3 -84.28 21.52 -54.44
N VAL A 4 -83.59 20.39 -54.36
CA VAL A 4 -84.07 19.07 -54.80
C VAL A 4 -83.99 18.16 -53.58
N ALA A 5 -84.92 17.21 -53.46
CA ALA A 5 -84.85 16.21 -52.41
C ALA A 5 -83.50 15.48 -52.44
N HIS A 6 -82.91 15.26 -51.27
CA HIS A 6 -81.71 14.43 -51.12
C HIS A 6 -82.09 12.95 -51.33
N GLU A 7 -81.15 12.10 -51.76
CA GLU A 7 -81.41 10.67 -51.99
C GLU A 7 -81.68 9.90 -50.69
N ASP A 8 -81.25 10.43 -49.55
CA ASP A 8 -81.46 9.84 -48.23
C ASP A 8 -82.90 10.07 -47.72
N GLU A 9 -83.45 9.08 -47.03
CA GLU A 9 -84.77 9.17 -46.40
C GLU A 9 -84.79 10.23 -45.27
N PRO A 10 -85.91 10.97 -45.08
CA PRO A 10 -86.09 11.86 -43.95
C PRO A 10 -85.98 11.09 -42.63
N ARG A 11 -85.19 11.62 -41.70
CA ARG A 11 -85.02 11.05 -40.35
C ARG A 11 -85.22 12.11 -39.29
N PHE A 12 -85.75 11.71 -38.14
CA PHE A 12 -85.77 12.59 -36.97
C PHE A 12 -84.35 12.80 -36.46
N ASN A 13 -84.11 13.95 -35.83
CA ASN A 13 -82.81 14.22 -35.23
C ASN A 13 -82.60 13.32 -34.01
N MET A 14 -81.92 12.20 -34.20
CA MET A 14 -81.63 11.24 -33.13
C MET A 14 -80.77 11.83 -32.02
N THR A 15 -79.86 12.75 -32.34
CA THR A 15 -79.03 13.43 -31.33
C THR A 15 -79.89 14.30 -30.42
N LEU A 16 -80.95 14.91 -30.96
CA LEU A 16 -81.92 15.64 -30.14
C LEU A 16 -82.70 14.71 -29.22
N LEU A 17 -83.14 13.54 -29.70
CA LEU A 17 -83.83 12.56 -28.84
C LEU A 17 -82.95 12.08 -27.69
N GLU A 18 -81.68 11.78 -27.97
CA GLU A 18 -80.75 11.33 -26.95
C GLU A 18 -80.40 12.47 -25.96
N LEU A 19 -80.25 13.71 -26.43
CA LEU A 19 -80.05 14.88 -25.55
C LEU A 19 -81.26 15.12 -24.65
N LEU A 20 -82.48 15.06 -25.19
CA LEU A 20 -83.70 15.18 -24.41
C LEU A 20 -83.80 14.08 -23.34
N LYS A 21 -83.39 12.85 -23.68
CA LYS A 21 -83.36 11.73 -22.76
C LYS A 21 -82.29 11.87 -21.68
N GLN A 22 -81.05 12.25 -22.03
CA GLN A 22 -79.93 12.31 -21.09
C GLN A 22 -79.99 13.53 -20.17
N ASP A 23 -80.22 14.72 -20.72
CA ASP A 23 -80.10 15.98 -19.97
C ASP A 23 -81.42 16.37 -19.30
N PHE A 24 -82.55 15.93 -19.86
CA PHE A 24 -83.88 16.36 -19.42
C PHE A 24 -84.80 15.20 -18.99
N GLY A 25 -84.34 13.94 -19.10
CA GLY A 25 -85.13 12.76 -18.75
C GLY A 25 -86.36 12.54 -19.66
N LEU A 26 -86.43 13.22 -20.80
CA LEU A 26 -87.58 13.19 -21.71
C LEU A 26 -87.42 12.08 -22.75
N ILE A 27 -88.15 10.98 -22.55
CA ILE A 27 -88.16 9.85 -23.48
C ILE A 27 -89.34 10.04 -24.45
N ILE A 28 -89.03 10.40 -25.69
CA ILE A 28 -90.00 10.52 -26.77
C ILE A 28 -89.91 9.25 -27.65
N GLY A 29 -90.82 8.30 -27.41
CA GLY A 29 -90.86 7.06 -28.19
C GLY A 29 -91.53 7.24 -29.56
N GLY A 30 -91.15 6.42 -30.55
CA GLY A 30 -91.82 6.34 -31.86
C GLY A 30 -91.29 7.31 -32.92
N LEU A 31 -90.16 7.99 -32.65
CA LEU A 31 -89.46 8.88 -33.59
C LEU A 31 -88.02 8.38 -33.89
N ASP A 32 -87.63 7.26 -33.29
CA ASP A 32 -86.32 6.62 -33.34
C ASP A 32 -86.16 5.58 -34.47
N GLY A 33 -87.18 5.44 -35.32
CA GLY A 33 -87.23 4.53 -36.48
C GLY A 33 -87.88 5.18 -37.71
N GLU A 34 -88.74 4.44 -38.41
CA GLU A 34 -89.54 5.00 -39.51
C GLU A 34 -90.48 6.09 -38.98
N LEU A 35 -90.47 7.24 -39.65
CA LEU A 35 -91.30 8.37 -39.24
C LEU A 35 -92.77 8.16 -39.61
N PRO A 36 -93.73 8.68 -38.81
CA PRO A 36 -95.14 8.71 -39.16
C PRO A 36 -95.35 9.30 -40.57
N LYS A 37 -96.29 8.73 -41.33
CA LYS A 37 -96.57 9.13 -42.72
C LYS A 37 -98.00 9.61 -42.89
N ASP A 38 -98.19 10.64 -43.71
CA ASP A 38 -99.49 11.15 -44.16
C ASP A 38 -99.61 11.02 -45.69
N GLU A 39 -100.68 11.59 -46.28
CA GLU A 39 -100.90 11.59 -47.74
C GLU A 39 -99.80 12.33 -48.53
N SER A 40 -98.94 13.11 -47.85
CA SER A 40 -97.87 13.93 -48.42
C SER A 40 -96.46 13.38 -48.14
N GLY A 41 -96.32 12.20 -47.54
CA GLY A 41 -95.04 11.59 -47.20
C GLY A 41 -94.85 11.51 -45.69
N THR A 42 -93.97 12.32 -45.11
CA THR A 42 -93.72 12.36 -43.66
C THR A 42 -94.73 13.28 -42.97
N ASP A 43 -95.48 12.76 -41.98
CA ASP A 43 -96.46 13.52 -41.19
C ASP A 43 -95.76 14.43 -40.17
N VAL A 44 -95.28 15.58 -40.64
CA VAL A 44 -94.58 16.56 -39.80
C VAL A 44 -95.51 17.13 -38.70
N ALA A 45 -96.80 17.32 -39.01
CA ALA A 45 -97.79 17.85 -38.06
C ALA A 45 -98.07 16.86 -36.91
N GLY A 46 -98.15 15.57 -37.23
CA GLY A 46 -98.25 14.48 -36.26
C GLY A 46 -97.03 14.41 -35.37
N ILE A 47 -95.82 14.54 -35.94
CA ILE A 47 -94.57 14.57 -35.17
C ILE A 47 -94.55 15.77 -34.20
N TRP A 48 -94.90 16.98 -34.63
CA TRP A 48 -94.97 18.13 -33.73
C TRP A 48 -95.98 17.93 -32.60
N THR A 49 -97.13 17.33 -32.90
CA THR A 49 -98.16 17.03 -31.91
C THR A 49 -97.67 16.00 -30.89
N GLN A 50 -96.95 14.97 -31.34
CA GLN A 50 -96.33 13.96 -30.49
C GLN A 50 -95.28 14.57 -29.56
N ILE A 51 -94.42 15.46 -30.06
CA ILE A 51 -93.43 16.17 -29.24
C ILE A 51 -94.12 17.07 -28.23
N ARG A 52 -95.13 17.85 -28.62
CA ARG A 52 -95.90 18.70 -27.69
C ARG A 52 -96.48 17.89 -26.54
N ARG A 53 -97.08 16.73 -26.84
CA ARG A 53 -97.61 15.83 -25.82
C ARG A 53 -96.50 15.38 -24.87
N ALA A 54 -95.35 14.98 -25.39
CA ALA A 54 -94.22 14.51 -24.59
C ALA A 54 -93.64 15.59 -23.66
N ILE A 55 -93.69 16.88 -24.04
CA ILE A 55 -93.15 17.98 -23.23
C ILE A 55 -94.20 18.69 -22.34
N THR A 56 -95.46 18.25 -22.33
CA THR A 56 -96.58 18.97 -21.66
C THR A 56 -96.32 19.25 -20.18
N ASN A 57 -95.62 18.34 -19.50
CA ASN A 57 -95.31 18.43 -18.07
C ASN A 57 -93.86 18.85 -17.80
N SER A 58 -93.18 19.44 -18.78
CA SER A 58 -91.75 19.79 -18.72
C SER A 58 -91.59 21.32 -18.71
N PRO A 59 -91.38 21.94 -17.53
CA PRO A 59 -91.27 23.39 -17.42
C PRO A 59 -90.12 23.94 -18.27
N GLY A 60 -90.38 25.01 -19.03
CA GLY A 60 -89.37 25.70 -19.83
C GLY A 60 -89.24 25.22 -21.28
N PHE A 61 -90.00 24.19 -21.70
CA PHE A 61 -90.00 23.70 -23.08
C PHE A 61 -91.16 24.28 -23.90
N GLU A 62 -90.86 24.68 -25.14
CA GLU A 62 -91.82 25.16 -26.14
C GLU A 62 -91.49 24.50 -27.49
N VAL A 63 -92.50 23.99 -28.19
CA VAL A 63 -92.34 23.51 -29.59
C VAL A 63 -92.65 24.65 -30.54
N ARG A 64 -91.65 25.08 -31.32
CA ARG A 64 -91.81 26.06 -32.40
C ARG A 64 -91.75 25.38 -33.76
N GLU A 65 -92.75 25.65 -34.60
CA GLU A 65 -92.81 25.15 -35.98
C GLU A 65 -91.99 26.06 -36.90
N GLN A 66 -90.68 25.82 -36.98
CA GLN A 66 -89.77 26.56 -37.85
C GLN A 66 -88.97 25.62 -38.74
N VAL A 67 -88.67 26.07 -39.96
CA VAL A 67 -87.82 25.35 -40.91
C VAL A 67 -86.46 26.04 -41.01
N THR A 68 -85.40 25.31 -40.70
CA THR A 68 -84.02 25.78 -40.79
C THR A 68 -83.27 24.95 -41.83
N LEU A 69 -82.62 25.61 -42.79
CA LEU A 69 -81.77 24.99 -43.80
C LEU A 69 -80.30 25.24 -43.44
N GLY A 70 -79.50 24.17 -43.33
CA GLY A 70 -78.08 24.27 -43.00
C GLY A 70 -77.34 22.97 -43.32
N ILE A 71 -76.00 23.04 -43.30
CA ILE A 71 -75.14 21.87 -43.47
C ILE A 71 -74.88 21.29 -42.08
N PHE A 72 -75.44 20.12 -41.80
CA PHE A 72 -75.29 19.42 -40.52
C PHE A 72 -74.47 18.14 -40.72
N SER A 73 -73.43 17.92 -39.89
CA SER A 73 -72.62 16.70 -39.92
C SER A 73 -73.15 15.69 -38.90
N PHE A 74 -73.66 14.55 -39.39
CA PHE A 74 -74.19 13.47 -38.55
C PHE A 74 -73.16 12.36 -38.24
N SER A 75 -71.91 12.49 -38.70
CA SER A 75 -70.89 11.45 -38.59
C SER A 75 -70.58 11.05 -37.13
N LYS A 76 -70.62 12.01 -36.20
CA LYS A 76 -70.35 11.75 -34.77
C LYS A 76 -71.40 10.85 -34.13
N TYR A 77 -72.67 11.02 -34.49
CA TYR A 77 -73.74 10.17 -33.97
C TYR A 77 -73.63 8.74 -34.49
N LEU A 78 -73.32 8.57 -35.78
CA LEU A 78 -73.09 7.23 -36.35
C LEU A 78 -71.92 6.52 -35.69
N MET A 79 -70.81 7.23 -35.41
CA MET A 79 -69.68 6.67 -34.65
C MET A 79 -70.10 6.28 -33.23
N TRP A 80 -70.84 7.15 -32.53
CA TRP A 80 -71.35 6.86 -31.19
C TRP A 80 -72.25 5.62 -31.19
N LYS A 81 -73.19 5.55 -32.14
CA LYS A 81 -74.08 4.40 -32.30
C LYS A 81 -73.30 3.12 -32.58
N ASP A 82 -72.29 3.16 -33.45
CA ASP A 82 -71.45 2.00 -33.76
C ASP A 82 -70.66 1.52 -32.53
N LEU A 83 -70.13 2.44 -31.72
CA LEU A 83 -69.45 2.12 -30.45
C LEU A 83 -70.40 1.49 -29.43
N VAL A 84 -71.65 1.98 -29.36
CA VAL A 84 -72.68 1.46 -28.45
C VAL A 84 -73.17 0.08 -28.91
N ASP A 85 -73.54 -0.04 -30.18
CA ASP A 85 -74.09 -1.28 -30.78
C ASP A 85 -73.04 -2.41 -30.76
N ARG A 86 -71.75 -2.09 -30.94
CA ARG A 86 -70.64 -3.06 -30.95
C ARG A 86 -69.90 -3.16 -29.62
N ARG A 87 -70.45 -2.62 -28.53
CA ARG A 87 -69.77 -2.55 -27.23
C ARG A 87 -69.20 -3.90 -26.77
N GLU A 88 -69.99 -4.97 -26.88
CA GLU A 88 -69.57 -6.30 -26.41
C GLU A 88 -68.46 -6.92 -27.28
N LEU A 89 -68.48 -6.68 -28.60
CA LEU A 89 -67.39 -7.06 -29.49
C LEU A 89 -66.09 -6.29 -29.15
N LEU A 90 -66.19 -4.99 -28.87
CA LEU A 90 -65.04 -4.16 -28.51
C LEU A 90 -64.37 -4.62 -27.21
N LYS A 91 -65.16 -5.12 -26.24
CA LYS A 91 -64.66 -5.69 -24.99
C LYS A 91 -63.88 -6.99 -25.18
N GLU A 92 -63.84 -7.61 -26.35
CA GLU A 92 -62.93 -8.74 -26.59
C GLU A 92 -61.46 -8.32 -26.41
N ASN A 93 -61.12 -7.06 -26.73
CA ASN A 93 -59.78 -6.52 -26.48
C ASN A 93 -59.62 -6.14 -24.99
N ARG A 94 -58.54 -6.61 -24.35
CA ARG A 94 -58.27 -6.40 -22.92
C ARG A 94 -58.15 -4.92 -22.52
N VAL A 95 -57.51 -4.09 -23.35
CA VAL A 95 -57.32 -2.66 -23.08
C VAL A 95 -58.65 -1.94 -23.21
N VAL A 96 -59.41 -2.23 -24.27
CA VAL A 96 -60.73 -1.62 -24.49
C VAL A 96 -61.72 -2.02 -23.40
N ARG A 97 -61.73 -3.29 -22.97
CA ARG A 97 -62.53 -3.76 -21.84
C ARG A 97 -62.22 -2.98 -20.57
N HIS A 98 -60.92 -2.82 -20.25
CA HIS A 98 -60.49 -2.08 -19.06
C HIS A 98 -60.97 -0.62 -19.10
N LEU A 99 -60.80 0.06 -20.24
CA LEU A 99 -61.26 1.44 -20.42
C LEU A 99 -62.79 1.59 -20.26
N ILE A 100 -63.57 0.59 -20.69
CA ILE A 100 -65.04 0.61 -20.59
C ILE A 100 -65.53 0.27 -19.18
N GLU A 101 -64.89 -0.69 -18.50
CA GLU A 101 -65.43 -1.31 -17.28
C GLU A 101 -64.80 -0.79 -15.99
N ARG A 102 -63.50 -0.45 -16.01
CA ARG A 102 -62.72 -0.15 -14.80
C ARG A 102 -62.12 1.26 -14.77
N GLY A 103 -62.34 2.04 -15.83
CA GLY A 103 -62.07 3.47 -15.89
C GLY A 103 -60.65 3.85 -15.45
N THR A 104 -60.53 4.39 -14.24
CA THR A 104 -59.28 4.94 -13.67
C THR A 104 -58.43 3.95 -12.89
N GLU A 105 -58.86 2.69 -12.75
CA GLU A 105 -58.04 1.67 -12.09
C GLU A 105 -56.74 1.40 -12.89
N PRO A 106 -55.62 1.07 -12.21
CA PRO A 106 -54.39 0.69 -12.89
C PRO A 106 -54.60 -0.52 -13.81
N PHE A 107 -54.07 -0.44 -15.03
CA PHE A 107 -54.13 -1.52 -16.00
C PHE A 107 -53.08 -2.60 -15.71
N GLU A 108 -53.49 -3.87 -15.67
CA GLU A 108 -52.58 -5.00 -15.39
C GLU A 108 -51.66 -5.30 -16.60
N SER A 109 -50.39 -4.94 -16.46
CA SER A 109 -49.35 -5.25 -17.45
C SER A 109 -49.00 -6.75 -17.47
N LYS A 110 -48.52 -7.23 -18.61
CA LYS A 110 -48.07 -8.62 -18.83
C LYS A 110 -46.72 -8.96 -18.18
N GLY A 111 -46.11 -8.03 -17.46
CA GLY A 111 -44.80 -8.16 -16.83
C GLY A 111 -44.02 -6.84 -16.84
N PRO A 112 -42.78 -6.84 -16.32
CA PRO A 112 -41.88 -5.69 -16.43
C PRO A 112 -41.53 -5.45 -17.91
N LEU A 113 -41.35 -4.17 -18.27
CA LEU A 113 -40.84 -3.81 -19.59
C LEU A 113 -39.32 -4.04 -19.64
N PRO A 114 -38.73 -4.28 -20.83
CA PRO A 114 -37.28 -4.35 -20.99
C PRO A 114 -36.59 -3.10 -20.44
N GLU A 115 -35.52 -3.29 -19.66
CA GLU A 115 -34.76 -2.18 -19.08
C GLU A 115 -33.69 -1.67 -20.06
N PRO A 116 -33.65 -0.36 -20.37
CA PRO A 116 -32.65 0.18 -21.31
C PRO A 116 -31.20 -0.04 -20.90
N ARG A 117 -30.91 -0.24 -19.61
CA ARG A 117 -29.54 -0.43 -19.08
C ARG A 117 -29.01 -1.85 -19.22
N SER A 118 -29.89 -2.85 -19.24
CA SER A 118 -29.52 -4.26 -19.40
C SER A 118 -29.82 -4.79 -20.81
N PHE A 119 -30.29 -3.93 -21.71
CA PHE A 119 -30.74 -4.30 -23.07
C PHE A 119 -29.76 -5.22 -23.80
N ASP A 120 -28.47 -4.87 -23.83
CA ASP A 120 -27.44 -5.64 -24.52
C ASP A 120 -27.23 -7.04 -23.93
N GLN A 121 -27.56 -7.25 -22.66
CA GLN A 121 -27.45 -8.55 -21.99
C GLN A 121 -28.70 -9.40 -22.26
N ASP A 122 -29.87 -8.77 -22.25
CA ASP A 122 -31.17 -9.46 -22.29
C ASP A 122 -31.68 -9.74 -23.71
N VAL A 123 -31.21 -8.98 -24.71
CA VAL A 123 -31.70 -9.05 -26.10
C VAL A 123 -30.59 -9.50 -27.03
N ASP A 124 -30.84 -10.56 -27.80
CA ASP A 124 -29.94 -11.01 -28.85
C ASP A 124 -30.13 -10.16 -30.13
N PRO A 125 -29.06 -9.66 -30.77
CA PRO A 125 -29.19 -8.90 -32.01
C PRO A 125 -29.95 -9.63 -33.12
N VAL A 126 -29.94 -10.97 -33.13
CA VAL A 126 -30.69 -11.77 -34.13
C VAL A 126 -32.22 -11.56 -34.04
N ASP A 127 -32.72 -11.18 -32.86
CA ASP A 127 -34.15 -10.97 -32.59
C ASP A 127 -34.58 -9.51 -32.76
N LEU A 128 -33.65 -8.62 -33.16
CA LEU A 128 -33.87 -7.18 -33.26
C LEU A 128 -33.96 -6.69 -34.71
N TYR A 129 -35.14 -6.22 -35.09
CA TYR A 129 -35.47 -5.75 -36.44
C TYR A 129 -35.80 -4.25 -36.40
N ALA A 130 -34.77 -3.42 -36.23
CA ALA A 130 -34.87 -1.97 -36.10
C ALA A 130 -34.03 -1.25 -37.20
N PRO A 131 -34.58 -1.03 -38.41
CA PRO A 131 -33.80 -0.51 -39.56
C PRO A 131 -33.40 0.97 -39.46
N LEU A 132 -34.01 1.72 -38.53
CA LEU A 132 -33.67 3.11 -38.27
C LEU A 132 -32.83 3.21 -36.99
N PRO A 133 -31.90 4.18 -36.87
CA PRO A 133 -31.11 4.37 -35.65
C PRO A 133 -32.00 4.42 -34.40
N SER A 134 -31.56 3.84 -33.29
CA SER A 134 -32.32 3.89 -32.04
C SER A 134 -31.39 3.95 -30.85
N ASP A 135 -31.72 4.79 -29.87
CA ASP A 135 -31.10 4.73 -28.56
C ASP A 135 -31.66 3.56 -27.72
N SER A 136 -31.04 3.26 -26.58
CA SER A 136 -31.43 2.14 -25.72
C SER A 136 -32.87 2.24 -25.20
N SER A 137 -33.40 3.45 -24.98
CA SER A 137 -34.78 3.65 -24.54
C SER A 137 -35.78 3.35 -25.66
N GLN A 138 -35.44 3.72 -26.89
CA GLN A 138 -36.23 3.41 -28.08
C GLN A 138 -36.19 1.92 -28.39
N LEU A 139 -35.03 1.27 -28.28
CA LEU A 139 -34.87 -0.18 -28.46
C LEU A 139 -35.68 -0.98 -27.46
N ALA A 140 -35.69 -0.58 -26.18
CA ALA A 140 -36.53 -1.20 -25.16
C ALA A 140 -38.02 -1.15 -25.53
N ALA A 141 -38.52 -0.01 -26.04
CA ALA A 141 -39.90 0.13 -26.51
C ALA A 141 -40.19 -0.76 -27.74
N ILE A 142 -39.24 -0.86 -28.68
CA ILE A 142 -39.35 -1.71 -29.87
C ILE A 142 -39.49 -3.18 -29.45
N VAL A 143 -38.63 -3.66 -28.57
CA VAL A 143 -38.66 -5.06 -28.07
C VAL A 143 -39.91 -5.32 -27.23
N ALA A 144 -40.31 -4.39 -26.35
CA ALA A 144 -41.55 -4.51 -25.58
C ALA A 144 -42.79 -4.72 -26.48
N SER A 145 -42.82 -4.01 -27.61
CA SER A 145 -43.88 -4.17 -28.62
C SER A 145 -43.87 -5.57 -29.25
N GLY A 146 -42.67 -6.09 -29.56
CA GLY A 146 -42.47 -7.44 -30.07
C GLY A 146 -42.84 -8.52 -29.05
N GLN A 147 -42.68 -8.27 -27.76
CA GLN A 147 -43.08 -9.17 -26.67
C GLN A 147 -44.60 -9.11 -26.36
N GLY A 148 -45.33 -8.17 -26.99
CA GLY A 148 -46.79 -8.06 -26.87
C GLY A 148 -47.24 -7.38 -25.56
N HIS A 149 -46.41 -6.47 -25.04
CA HIS A 149 -46.79 -5.56 -23.95
C HIS A 149 -47.73 -4.47 -24.46
N ASP A 150 -48.61 -4.01 -23.58
CA ASP A 150 -49.37 -2.78 -23.78
C ASP A 150 -48.74 -1.69 -22.92
N PHE A 151 -48.33 -0.59 -23.54
CA PHE A 151 -47.63 0.48 -22.85
C PHE A 151 -47.92 1.84 -23.50
N VAL A 152 -47.72 2.89 -22.71
CA VAL A 152 -47.74 4.28 -23.19
C VAL A 152 -46.30 4.70 -23.42
N LEU A 153 -45.98 5.10 -24.65
CA LEU A 153 -44.69 5.68 -24.98
C LEU A 153 -44.80 7.20 -24.98
N ASP A 154 -44.24 7.84 -23.97
CA ASP A 154 -44.09 9.29 -23.98
C ASP A 154 -42.81 9.70 -24.73
N GLY A 155 -42.89 10.82 -25.43
CA GLY A 155 -41.74 11.39 -26.14
C GLY A 155 -41.82 12.91 -26.12
N PRO A 156 -40.84 13.60 -25.57
CA PRO A 156 -40.75 15.04 -25.80
C PRO A 156 -40.58 15.37 -27.30
N PRO A 157 -40.90 16.59 -27.76
CA PRO A 157 -40.59 17.01 -29.13
C PRO A 157 -39.11 16.80 -29.46
N GLY A 158 -38.82 16.18 -30.60
CA GLY A 158 -37.44 15.91 -31.05
C GLY A 158 -36.85 14.56 -30.63
N THR A 159 -37.51 13.76 -29.78
CA THR A 159 -36.98 12.45 -29.31
C THR A 159 -37.21 11.28 -30.28
N GLY A 160 -37.43 11.56 -31.56
CA GLY A 160 -37.53 10.52 -32.58
C GLY A 160 -38.81 9.67 -32.55
N LYS A 161 -39.94 10.10 -31.96
CA LYS A 161 -41.17 9.27 -31.87
C LYS A 161 -41.56 8.55 -33.17
N SER A 162 -41.59 9.26 -34.29
CA SER A 162 -41.97 8.67 -35.59
C SER A 162 -40.96 7.61 -36.07
N GLN A 163 -39.70 7.73 -35.66
CA GLN A 163 -38.66 6.74 -35.90
C GLN A 163 -38.88 5.50 -35.03
N THR A 164 -39.16 5.67 -33.74
CA THR A 164 -39.50 4.57 -32.82
C THR A 164 -40.75 3.84 -33.29
N ILE A 165 -41.80 4.55 -33.72
CA ILE A 165 -43.03 3.94 -34.26
C ILE A 165 -42.72 3.12 -35.52
N ALA A 166 -41.93 3.65 -36.45
CA ALA A 166 -41.55 2.93 -37.67
C ALA A 166 -40.78 1.65 -37.34
N ASN A 167 -39.84 1.69 -36.39
CA ASN A 167 -39.12 0.50 -35.94
C ASN A 167 -40.00 -0.50 -35.18
N MET A 168 -40.96 -0.04 -34.36
CA MET A 168 -41.95 -0.93 -33.73
C MET A 168 -42.80 -1.65 -34.79
N ILE A 169 -43.19 -0.96 -35.86
CA ILE A 169 -43.90 -1.56 -36.99
C ILE A 169 -43.01 -2.60 -37.68
N ALA A 170 -41.76 -2.25 -38.01
CA ALA A 170 -40.79 -3.17 -38.62
C ALA A 170 -40.59 -4.45 -37.78
N GLN A 171 -40.37 -4.30 -36.47
CA GLN A 171 -40.23 -5.41 -35.52
C GLN A 171 -41.43 -6.35 -35.55
N ASN A 172 -42.64 -5.81 -35.45
CA ASN A 172 -43.83 -6.65 -35.41
C ASN A 172 -44.14 -7.31 -36.76
N LEU A 173 -43.83 -6.64 -37.88
CA LEU A 173 -43.92 -7.22 -39.21
C LEU A 173 -42.94 -8.40 -39.37
N ALA A 174 -41.69 -8.24 -38.95
CA ALA A 174 -40.68 -9.31 -38.97
C ALA A 174 -41.09 -10.53 -38.12
N LEU A 175 -41.80 -10.29 -37.01
CA LEU A 175 -42.40 -11.35 -36.18
C LEU A 175 -43.69 -11.97 -36.78
N GLY A 176 -44.05 -11.63 -38.02
CA GLY A 176 -45.21 -12.15 -38.74
C GLY A 176 -46.56 -11.59 -38.27
N ARG A 177 -46.57 -10.45 -37.56
CA ARG A 177 -47.80 -9.83 -37.04
C ARG A 177 -48.38 -8.81 -38.00
N ARG A 178 -49.68 -8.54 -37.84
CA ARG A 178 -50.37 -7.45 -38.53
C ARG A 178 -50.42 -6.23 -37.62
N VAL A 179 -50.12 -5.06 -38.17
CA VAL A 179 -50.09 -3.80 -37.41
C VAL A 179 -51.09 -2.82 -37.99
N LEU A 180 -51.96 -2.27 -37.13
CA LEU A 180 -52.84 -1.16 -37.47
C LEU A 180 -52.32 0.11 -36.79
N PHE A 181 -51.81 1.05 -37.58
CA PHE A 181 -51.37 2.36 -37.09
C PHE A 181 -52.46 3.40 -37.30
N VAL A 182 -52.90 4.04 -36.20
CA VAL A 182 -53.97 5.05 -36.21
C VAL A 182 -53.43 6.36 -35.64
N SER A 183 -53.77 7.49 -36.27
CA SER A 183 -53.46 8.82 -35.77
C SER A 183 -54.60 9.79 -36.09
N GLU A 184 -54.80 10.79 -35.23
CA GLU A 184 -55.75 11.89 -35.48
C GLU A 184 -55.29 12.78 -36.65
N LYS A 185 -53.98 12.99 -36.79
CA LYS A 185 -53.41 13.92 -37.78
C LYS A 185 -52.80 13.15 -38.95
N ARG A 186 -53.27 13.43 -40.16
CA ARG A 186 -52.72 12.85 -41.40
C ARG A 186 -51.21 13.01 -41.52
N ALA A 187 -50.67 14.17 -41.15
CA ALA A 187 -49.23 14.43 -41.19
C ALA A 187 -48.39 13.40 -40.38
N ALA A 188 -48.92 12.85 -39.28
CA ALA A 188 -48.22 11.82 -38.51
C ALA A 188 -48.18 10.48 -39.26
N LEU A 189 -49.24 10.14 -40.00
CA LEU A 189 -49.31 8.96 -40.86
C LEU A 189 -48.30 9.09 -42.01
N ASP A 190 -48.30 10.23 -42.70
CA ASP A 190 -47.41 10.49 -43.85
C ASP A 190 -45.92 10.39 -43.45
N VAL A 191 -45.55 10.89 -42.27
CA VAL A 191 -44.16 10.87 -41.78
C VAL A 191 -43.69 9.44 -41.45
N VAL A 192 -44.54 8.63 -40.84
CA VAL A 192 -44.21 7.23 -40.52
C VAL A 192 -44.16 6.39 -41.80
N TYR A 193 -45.13 6.58 -42.70
CA TYR A 193 -45.16 5.91 -44.00
C TYR A 193 -43.88 6.18 -44.79
N ARG A 194 -43.47 7.45 -44.93
CA ARG A 194 -42.24 7.80 -45.65
C ARG A 194 -41.00 7.12 -45.04
N ARG A 195 -40.95 6.94 -43.72
CA ARG A 195 -39.83 6.24 -43.07
C ARG A 195 -39.85 4.74 -43.40
N LEU A 196 -41.01 4.10 -43.35
CA LEU A 196 -41.17 2.70 -43.75
C LEU A 196 -40.82 2.50 -45.23
N GLU A 197 -41.24 3.41 -46.11
CA GLU A 197 -40.89 3.41 -47.53
C GLU A 197 -39.36 3.54 -47.72
N GLN A 198 -38.71 4.45 -47.01
CA GLN A 198 -37.25 4.65 -47.05
C GLN A 198 -36.43 3.45 -46.54
N THR A 199 -37.04 2.57 -45.75
CA THR A 199 -36.47 1.30 -45.27
C THR A 199 -36.93 0.09 -46.10
N GLY A 200 -37.63 0.31 -47.22
CA GLY A 200 -38.10 -0.76 -48.11
C GLY A 200 -39.37 -1.48 -47.64
N LEU A 201 -40.04 -0.99 -46.60
CA LEU A 201 -41.27 -1.57 -46.05
C LEU A 201 -42.56 -0.94 -46.60
N GLY A 202 -42.44 0.00 -47.55
CA GLY A 202 -43.58 0.72 -48.13
C GLY A 202 -44.57 -0.21 -48.85
N ASP A 203 -44.07 -1.23 -49.54
CA ASP A 203 -44.91 -2.21 -50.26
C ASP A 203 -45.77 -3.06 -49.31
N PHE A 204 -45.40 -3.19 -48.03
CA PHE A 204 -46.17 -3.90 -47.01
C PHE A 204 -47.17 -3.01 -46.25
N CYS A 205 -47.20 -1.71 -46.55
CA CYS A 205 -48.16 -0.77 -45.97
C CYS A 205 -49.45 -0.76 -46.81
N LEU A 206 -50.60 -0.51 -46.18
CA LEU A 206 -51.88 -0.26 -46.86
C LEU A 206 -52.50 1.03 -46.31
N GLU A 207 -52.62 2.05 -47.14
CA GLU A 207 -53.16 3.35 -46.74
C GLU A 207 -54.67 3.43 -46.97
N LEU A 208 -55.44 3.71 -45.91
CA LEU A 208 -56.90 3.79 -45.97
C LEU A 208 -57.36 5.26 -45.84
N HIS A 209 -57.34 6.01 -46.95
CA HIS A 209 -57.69 7.45 -46.98
C HIS A 209 -58.85 7.79 -47.96
N SER A 210 -60.09 7.49 -47.56
CA SER A 210 -61.37 8.06 -48.06
C SER A 210 -61.82 7.85 -49.54
N HIS A 211 -63.10 8.13 -49.79
CA HIS A 211 -64.06 7.30 -50.53
C HIS A 211 -64.11 7.32 -52.08
N LYS A 212 -63.34 8.11 -52.82
CA LYS A 212 -63.65 8.34 -54.26
C LYS A 212 -62.61 7.89 -55.31
N SER A 213 -61.48 7.31 -54.92
CA SER A 213 -60.48 6.77 -55.88
C SER A 213 -59.81 5.45 -55.47
N ALA A 214 -60.32 4.78 -54.44
CA ALA A 214 -59.56 3.81 -53.64
C ALA A 214 -59.39 2.38 -54.23
N LYS A 215 -60.29 1.86 -55.07
CA LYS A 215 -60.30 0.41 -55.37
C LYS A 215 -59.12 -0.06 -56.23
N ILE A 216 -58.77 0.69 -57.28
CA ILE A 216 -57.68 0.30 -58.20
C ILE A 216 -56.32 0.45 -57.53
N GLU A 217 -56.14 1.50 -56.73
CA GLU A 217 -54.87 1.75 -56.04
C GLU A 217 -54.60 0.70 -54.95
N VAL A 218 -55.63 0.31 -54.20
CA VAL A 218 -55.54 -0.80 -53.24
C VAL A 218 -55.16 -2.11 -53.92
N LEU A 219 -55.75 -2.42 -55.09
CA LEU A 219 -55.41 -3.63 -55.83
C LEU A 219 -53.95 -3.62 -56.32
N ARG A 220 -53.43 -2.49 -56.81
CA ARG A 220 -52.02 -2.34 -57.20
C ARG A 220 -51.08 -2.48 -56.01
N GLN A 221 -51.45 -1.94 -54.85
CA GLN A 221 -50.66 -2.04 -53.64
C GLN A 221 -50.56 -3.50 -53.17
N LEU A 222 -51.67 -4.25 -53.22
CA LEU A 222 -51.67 -5.69 -52.94
C LEU A 222 -50.82 -6.49 -53.95
N GLU A 223 -50.86 -6.13 -55.23
CA GLU A 223 -50.03 -6.76 -56.26
C GLU A 223 -48.52 -6.50 -56.04
N ARG A 224 -48.14 -5.28 -55.66
CA ARG A 224 -46.74 -4.95 -55.29
C ARG A 224 -46.28 -5.75 -54.08
N ALA A 225 -47.09 -5.79 -53.01
CA ALA A 225 -46.80 -6.57 -51.82
C ALA A 225 -46.62 -8.07 -52.12
N TRP A 226 -47.43 -8.63 -53.03
CA TRP A 226 -47.35 -10.04 -53.40
C TRP A 226 -46.09 -10.39 -54.20
N ASN A 227 -45.59 -9.45 -55.00
CA ASN A 227 -44.39 -9.63 -55.83
C ASN A 227 -43.09 -9.23 -55.12
N ALA A 228 -43.18 -8.56 -53.97
CA ALA A 228 -42.04 -8.27 -53.12
C ALA A 228 -41.51 -9.58 -52.50
N ARG A 229 -40.41 -10.12 -53.05
CA ARG A 229 -39.58 -11.15 -52.42
C ARG A 229 -38.20 -10.55 -52.15
N GLY A 230 -37.75 -10.60 -50.89
CA GLY A 230 -36.47 -10.04 -50.49
C GLY A 230 -35.26 -10.81 -51.02
N ALA A 231 -34.11 -10.14 -50.98
CA ALA A 231 -32.85 -10.58 -51.57
C ALA A 231 -31.90 -11.28 -50.60
N LEU A 232 -32.13 -11.20 -49.29
CA LEU A 232 -31.27 -11.80 -48.25
C LEU A 232 -31.86 -13.11 -47.72
N SER A 233 -31.00 -14.11 -47.53
CA SER A 233 -31.39 -15.36 -46.90
C SER A 233 -31.42 -15.23 -45.37
N GLN A 234 -32.25 -16.07 -44.72
CA GLN A 234 -32.28 -16.16 -43.26
C GLN A 234 -30.90 -16.52 -42.66
N GLN A 235 -30.07 -17.26 -43.41
CA GLN A 235 -28.72 -17.64 -42.97
C GLN A 235 -27.78 -16.44 -42.92
N GLU A 236 -27.79 -15.57 -43.94
CA GLU A 236 -26.96 -14.36 -43.97
C GLU A 236 -27.30 -13.39 -42.83
N TRP A 237 -28.57 -13.33 -42.41
CA TRP A 237 -28.99 -12.57 -41.23
C TRP A 237 -28.38 -13.13 -39.94
N ILE A 238 -28.43 -14.46 -39.75
CA ILE A 238 -27.87 -15.12 -38.57
C ILE A 238 -26.35 -14.91 -38.51
N ASP A 239 -25.65 -15.05 -39.63
CA ASP A 239 -24.19 -14.90 -39.69
C ASP A 239 -23.78 -13.46 -39.33
N LYS A 240 -24.48 -12.46 -39.88
CA LYS A 240 -24.19 -11.05 -39.59
C LYS A 240 -24.55 -10.62 -38.18
N THR A 241 -25.69 -11.07 -37.66
CA THR A 241 -26.08 -10.74 -36.28
C THR A 241 -25.19 -11.45 -35.25
N SER A 242 -24.64 -12.63 -35.58
CA SER A 242 -23.64 -13.31 -34.76
C SER A 242 -22.31 -12.54 -34.69
N GLU A 243 -21.83 -12.00 -35.82
CA GLU A 243 -20.64 -11.12 -35.86
C GLU A 243 -20.86 -9.86 -34.99
N LEU A 244 -22.01 -9.22 -35.14
CA LEU A 244 -22.39 -8.03 -34.36
C LEU A 244 -22.49 -8.33 -32.86
N LYS A 245 -23.05 -9.48 -32.48
CA LYS A 245 -23.12 -9.93 -31.09
C LYS A 245 -21.73 -10.12 -30.49
N ALA A 246 -20.82 -10.80 -31.19
CA ALA A 246 -19.46 -11.02 -30.72
C ALA A 246 -18.73 -9.68 -30.48
N LEU A 247 -18.88 -8.72 -31.40
CA LEU A 247 -18.29 -7.40 -31.29
C LEU A 247 -18.88 -6.61 -30.09
N ARG A 248 -20.20 -6.65 -29.92
CA ARG A 248 -20.90 -6.04 -28.78
C ARG A 248 -20.41 -6.61 -27.44
N ASP A 249 -20.35 -7.93 -27.33
CA ASP A 249 -20.00 -8.62 -26.09
C ASP A 249 -18.51 -8.39 -25.74
N GLU A 250 -17.65 -8.21 -26.75
CA GLU A 250 -16.25 -7.78 -26.55
C GLU A 250 -16.17 -6.35 -26.00
N LEU A 251 -16.84 -5.38 -26.64
CA LEU A 251 -16.86 -3.97 -26.22
C LEU A 251 -17.44 -3.81 -24.80
N ASN A 252 -18.57 -4.46 -24.53
CA ASN A 252 -19.21 -4.43 -23.22
C ASN A 252 -18.34 -5.08 -22.15
N GLY A 253 -17.64 -6.17 -22.49
CA GLY A 253 -16.74 -6.81 -21.55
C GLY A 253 -15.50 -5.98 -21.23
N PHE A 254 -14.98 -5.20 -22.17
CA PHE A 254 -13.93 -4.21 -21.88
C PHE A 254 -14.45 -3.12 -20.92
N ALA A 255 -15.63 -2.56 -21.19
CA ALA A 255 -16.24 -1.55 -20.33
C ALA A 255 -16.52 -2.09 -18.92
N ALA A 256 -17.00 -3.32 -18.80
CA ALA A 256 -17.25 -4.00 -17.53
C ALA A 256 -15.96 -4.24 -16.74
N ALA A 257 -14.88 -4.69 -17.42
CA ALA A 257 -13.57 -4.86 -16.83
C ALA A 257 -13.01 -3.56 -16.24
N LEU A 258 -13.11 -2.46 -16.99
CA LEU A 258 -12.61 -1.16 -16.56
C LEU A 258 -13.33 -0.61 -15.32
N HIS A 259 -14.64 -0.88 -15.20
CA HIS A 259 -15.49 -0.46 -14.09
C HIS A 259 -15.69 -1.54 -13.02
N HIS A 260 -14.95 -2.65 -13.09
CA HIS A 260 -14.99 -3.66 -12.05
C HIS A 260 -14.48 -3.07 -10.74
N ARG A 261 -15.27 -3.20 -9.67
CA ARG A 261 -14.95 -2.64 -8.36
C ARG A 261 -14.17 -3.66 -7.55
N HIS A 262 -12.92 -3.32 -7.26
CA HIS A 262 -12.00 -4.17 -6.48
C HIS A 262 -12.25 -4.04 -4.97
N PRO A 263 -11.69 -4.94 -4.14
CA PRO A 263 -11.86 -4.90 -2.68
C PRO A 263 -11.46 -3.57 -2.03
N CYS A 264 -10.51 -2.84 -2.62
CA CYS A 264 -10.04 -1.52 -2.16
C CYS A 264 -11.05 -0.39 -2.43
N GLY A 265 -12.17 -0.72 -3.07
CA GLY A 265 -13.24 0.21 -3.43
C GLY A 265 -13.02 0.95 -4.74
N LEU A 266 -11.84 0.83 -5.37
CA LEU A 266 -11.48 1.45 -6.65
C LEU A 266 -11.88 0.58 -7.84
N THR A 267 -12.13 1.25 -8.97
CA THR A 267 -12.10 0.64 -10.30
C THR A 267 -10.79 0.98 -11.00
N VAL A 268 -10.42 0.22 -12.03
CA VAL A 268 -9.26 0.57 -12.88
C VAL A 268 -9.46 1.95 -13.52
N HIS A 269 -10.68 2.25 -13.96
CA HIS A 269 -11.06 3.58 -14.45
C HIS A 269 -10.70 4.68 -13.44
N ASP A 270 -11.14 4.55 -12.18
CA ASP A 270 -10.91 5.55 -11.14
C ASP A 270 -9.43 5.71 -10.83
N ALA A 271 -8.68 4.61 -10.81
CA ALA A 271 -7.25 4.63 -10.53
C ALA A 271 -6.47 5.36 -11.63
N VAL A 272 -6.69 5.00 -12.89
CA VAL A 272 -6.04 5.67 -14.04
C VAL A 272 -6.37 7.16 -14.05
N TRP A 273 -7.64 7.52 -13.83
CA TRP A 273 -8.06 8.92 -13.85
C TRP A 273 -7.43 9.73 -12.71
N ARG A 274 -7.31 9.15 -11.50
CA ARG A 274 -6.63 9.80 -10.36
C ARG A 274 -5.15 10.05 -10.65
N VAL A 275 -4.45 9.07 -11.21
CA VAL A 275 -3.04 9.22 -11.58
C VAL A 275 -2.88 10.35 -12.60
N VAL A 276 -3.70 10.37 -13.66
CA VAL A 276 -3.62 11.42 -14.69
C VAL A 276 -3.93 12.81 -14.14
N ARG A 277 -4.86 12.92 -13.18
CA ARG A 277 -5.26 14.20 -12.60
C ARG A 277 -4.24 14.74 -11.59
N ASP A 278 -3.69 13.85 -10.75
CA ASP A 278 -3.00 14.22 -9.51
C ASP A 278 -1.49 13.91 -9.54
N ASP A 279 -0.96 13.25 -10.58
CA ASP A 279 0.48 12.99 -10.70
C ASP A 279 1.22 14.24 -11.20
N ASP A 280 1.84 14.94 -10.26
CA ASP A 280 2.75 16.07 -10.50
C ASP A 280 4.21 15.63 -10.72
N GLY A 281 4.47 14.31 -10.80
CA GLY A 281 5.80 13.72 -10.89
C GLY A 281 6.48 13.51 -9.53
N ALA A 282 5.82 13.83 -8.41
CA ALA A 282 6.34 13.71 -7.06
C ALA A 282 5.44 12.86 -6.13
N LEU A 283 4.65 11.96 -6.71
CA LEU A 283 3.90 10.96 -5.95
C LEU A 283 4.85 9.99 -5.23
N PRO A 284 4.61 9.71 -3.93
CA PRO A 284 5.38 8.69 -3.22
C PRO A 284 5.22 7.30 -3.87
N ASP A 285 6.31 6.55 -3.90
CA ASP A 285 6.32 5.19 -4.45
C ASP A 285 6.09 4.18 -3.33
N PHE A 286 5.02 3.40 -3.44
CA PHE A 286 4.73 2.30 -2.53
C PHE A 286 5.23 0.96 -3.08
N THR A 287 5.73 0.10 -2.19
CA THR A 287 6.41 -1.15 -2.56
C THR A 287 5.73 -2.39 -1.99
N TRP A 288 4.40 -2.39 -1.87
CA TRP A 288 3.67 -3.61 -1.54
C TRP A 288 3.85 -4.65 -2.66
N PRO A 289 3.89 -5.95 -2.33
CA PRO A 289 3.96 -7.01 -3.34
C PRO A 289 2.86 -6.86 -4.40
N GLU A 290 3.18 -7.19 -5.65
CA GLU A 290 2.18 -7.19 -6.72
C GLU A 290 0.97 -8.05 -6.35
N ARG A 291 -0.23 -7.60 -6.73
CA ARG A 291 -1.52 -8.26 -6.43
C ARG A 291 -1.87 -8.36 -4.95
N THR A 292 -1.26 -7.53 -4.10
CA THR A 292 -1.77 -7.34 -2.74
C THR A 292 -3.16 -6.71 -2.82
N GLU A 293 -4.17 -7.39 -2.27
CA GLU A 293 -5.52 -6.86 -2.17
C GLU A 293 -5.73 -6.20 -0.81
N HIS A 294 -6.06 -4.92 -0.82
CA HIS A 294 -6.52 -4.21 0.37
C HIS A 294 -8.04 -4.07 0.31
N SER A 295 -8.72 -4.28 1.42
CA SER A 295 -10.15 -4.05 1.61
C SER A 295 -10.46 -2.55 1.79
N ASP A 296 -11.74 -2.18 1.62
CA ASP A 296 -12.22 -0.82 1.91
C ASP A 296 -11.95 -0.40 3.37
N ALA A 297 -11.98 -1.36 4.31
CA ALA A 297 -11.64 -1.14 5.71
C ALA A 297 -10.16 -0.80 5.91
N GLU A 298 -9.25 -1.53 5.26
CA GLU A 298 -7.81 -1.22 5.28
C GLU A 298 -7.51 0.11 4.61
N MET A 299 -8.17 0.42 3.48
CA MET A 299 -8.08 1.73 2.84
C MET A 299 -8.53 2.86 3.76
N LYS A 300 -9.59 2.66 4.55
CA LYS A 300 -10.03 3.63 5.54
C LYS A 300 -9.02 3.82 6.67
N ALA A 301 -8.43 2.74 7.17
CA ALA A 301 -7.38 2.79 8.18
C ALA A 301 -6.13 3.52 7.68
N MET A 302 -5.68 3.24 6.45
CA MET A 302 -4.55 3.93 5.83
C MET A 302 -4.80 5.44 5.70
N ARG A 303 -5.99 5.86 5.26
CA ARG A 303 -6.36 7.29 5.19
C ARG A 303 -6.33 7.96 6.57
N GLU A 304 -6.77 7.25 7.61
CA GLU A 304 -6.78 7.77 8.98
C GLU A 304 -5.37 7.96 9.52
N VAL A 305 -4.46 7.00 9.27
CA VAL A 305 -3.04 7.13 9.61
C VAL A 305 -2.38 8.28 8.84
N VAL A 306 -2.63 8.41 7.54
CA VAL A 306 -2.12 9.52 6.72
C VAL A 306 -2.60 10.88 7.23
N ARG A 307 -3.89 10.98 7.60
CA ARG A 307 -4.43 12.19 8.23
C ARG A 307 -3.76 12.47 9.57
N SER A 308 -3.52 11.43 10.37
CA SER A 308 -2.83 11.54 11.66
C SER A 308 -1.41 12.06 11.51
N LEU A 309 -0.65 11.57 10.52
CA LEU A 309 0.70 12.07 10.20
C LEU A 309 0.69 13.58 9.93
N GLU A 310 -0.20 14.04 9.05
CA GLU A 310 -0.29 15.46 8.70
C GLU A 310 -0.66 16.34 9.91
N LEU A 311 -1.65 15.92 10.69
CA LEU A 311 -2.13 16.67 11.85
C LEU A 311 -1.09 16.74 12.97
N THR A 312 -0.40 15.63 13.25
CA THR A 312 0.59 15.57 14.32
C THR A 312 1.87 16.31 13.96
N PHE A 313 2.29 16.30 12.68
CA PHE A 313 3.48 17.01 12.23
C PHE A 313 3.31 18.54 12.16
N ALA A 314 2.10 19.04 11.94
CA ALA A 314 1.85 20.49 11.79
C ALA A 314 2.38 21.32 12.98
N GLY A 315 2.31 20.77 14.20
CA GLY A 315 2.81 21.42 15.43
C GLY A 315 4.31 21.22 15.71
N LEU A 316 5.00 20.41 14.91
CA LEU A 316 6.40 20.00 15.14
C LEU A 316 7.40 20.68 14.20
N ARG A 317 6.94 21.45 13.21
CA ARG A 317 7.81 22.12 12.22
C ARG A 317 8.86 23.06 12.82
N THR A 318 8.68 23.48 14.06
CA THR A 318 9.61 24.37 14.78
C THR A 318 10.54 23.64 15.74
N LEU A 319 10.39 22.32 15.91
CA LEU A 319 11.24 21.54 16.79
C LEU A 319 12.63 21.34 16.18
N PRO A 320 13.69 21.32 17.00
CA PRO A 320 15.03 20.98 16.54
C PRO A 320 15.14 19.53 16.05
N ASP A 321 15.91 19.33 14.97
CA ASP A 321 16.18 18.00 14.40
C ASP A 321 16.84 17.03 15.39
N LEU A 322 17.68 17.58 16.29
CA LEU A 322 18.40 16.80 17.30
C LEU A 322 17.41 16.13 18.27
N LEU A 323 16.45 16.89 18.79
CA LEU A 323 15.36 16.37 19.62
C LEU A 323 14.47 15.37 18.87
N MET A 324 14.12 15.64 17.61
CA MET A 324 13.31 14.71 16.81
C MET A 324 14.01 13.39 16.51
N THR A 325 15.33 13.40 16.42
CA THR A 325 16.15 12.21 16.14
C THR A 325 16.36 11.37 17.39
N HIS A 326 16.47 11.98 18.58
CA HIS A 326 16.84 11.29 19.83
C HIS A 326 15.68 11.12 20.83
N VAL A 327 14.44 11.38 20.40
CA VAL A 327 13.23 11.04 21.17
C VAL A 327 12.25 10.31 20.26
N GLU A 328 12.34 8.98 20.28
CA GLU A 328 11.57 8.08 19.40
C GLU A 328 10.35 7.45 20.09
N ALA A 329 10.14 7.71 21.38
CA ALA A 329 9.00 7.19 22.13
C ALA A 329 7.66 7.56 21.46
N SER A 330 6.79 6.58 21.28
CA SER A 330 5.48 6.71 20.60
C SER A 330 4.29 6.86 21.55
N ASN A 331 4.47 6.55 22.84
CA ASN A 331 3.40 6.59 23.84
C ASN A 331 3.66 7.64 24.91
N TRP A 332 2.90 8.74 24.86
CA TRP A 332 3.00 9.79 25.87
C TRP A 332 2.18 9.47 27.13
N SER A 333 2.75 9.79 28.29
CA SER A 333 2.02 9.90 29.55
C SER A 333 2.73 10.87 30.49
N ASN A 334 2.01 11.42 31.48
CA ASN A 334 2.63 12.27 32.51
C ASN A 334 3.76 11.57 33.27
N ALA A 335 3.59 10.26 33.53
CA ALA A 335 4.61 9.44 34.19
C ALA A 335 5.85 9.25 33.30
N TRP A 336 5.65 8.98 32.00
CA TRP A 336 6.73 8.90 31.02
C TRP A 336 7.48 10.23 30.90
N GLN A 337 6.78 11.35 30.76
CA GLN A 337 7.42 12.66 30.62
C GLN A 337 8.24 13.02 31.86
N SER A 338 7.73 12.72 33.06
CA SER A 338 8.47 12.92 34.31
C SER A 338 9.74 12.07 34.35
N ARG A 339 9.69 10.82 33.87
CA ARG A 339 10.83 9.92 33.77
C ARG A 339 11.87 10.43 32.76
N LEU A 340 11.44 10.85 31.57
CA LEU A 340 12.33 11.40 30.55
C LEU A 340 13.04 12.66 31.06
N LEU A 341 12.30 13.58 31.68
CA LEU A 341 12.89 14.81 32.23
C LEU A 341 13.83 14.55 33.41
N ALA A 342 13.61 13.48 34.18
CA ALA A 342 14.55 13.06 35.22
C ALA A 342 15.82 12.44 34.61
N ALA A 343 15.67 11.54 33.63
CA ALA A 343 16.78 10.94 32.92
C ALA A 343 17.62 11.98 32.15
N THR A 344 16.98 12.99 31.56
CA THR A 344 17.64 14.11 30.87
C THR A 344 18.53 14.91 31.81
N ARG A 345 18.03 15.27 33.00
CA ARG A 345 18.80 15.99 34.02
C ARG A 345 19.98 15.16 34.54
N ASN A 346 19.74 13.87 34.82
CA ASN A 346 20.80 12.96 35.24
C ASN A 346 21.87 12.79 34.16
N LEU A 347 21.47 12.69 32.88
CA LEU A 347 22.38 12.59 31.74
C LEU A 347 23.24 13.85 31.60
N ARG A 348 22.65 15.04 31.73
CA ARG A 348 23.40 16.30 31.73
C ARG A 348 24.45 16.32 32.84
N ASP A 349 24.03 16.07 34.08
CA ASP A 349 24.93 16.10 35.24
C ASP A 349 26.06 15.07 35.11
N ALA A 350 25.74 13.86 34.64
CA ALA A 350 26.73 12.80 34.43
C ALA A 350 27.68 13.14 33.27
N SER A 351 27.18 13.74 32.19
CA SER A 351 27.98 14.19 31.05
C SER A 351 28.98 15.28 31.44
N GLU A 352 28.54 16.29 32.21
CA GLU A 352 29.43 17.36 32.70
C GLU A 352 30.46 16.85 33.72
N LYS A 353 30.09 15.89 34.56
CA LYS A 353 31.04 15.22 35.49
C LYS A 353 32.08 14.43 34.72
N LEU A 354 31.64 13.64 33.73
CA LEU A 354 32.52 12.85 32.87
C LEU A 354 33.51 13.74 32.09
N GLU A 355 33.02 14.82 31.48
CA GLU A 355 33.88 15.76 30.74
C GLU A 355 34.95 16.38 31.66
N ARG A 356 34.56 16.82 32.86
CA ARG A 356 35.50 17.38 33.85
C ARG A 356 36.50 16.35 34.36
N ALA A 357 36.05 15.13 34.68
CA ALA A 357 36.91 14.05 35.14
C ALA A 357 37.91 13.64 34.05
N ALA A 358 37.46 13.53 32.80
CA ALA A 358 38.29 13.17 31.66
C ALA A 358 39.37 14.24 31.39
N LYS A 359 39.00 15.53 31.37
CA LYS A 359 39.96 16.63 31.23
C LYS A 359 40.98 16.68 32.38
N THR A 360 40.54 16.35 33.60
CA THR A 360 41.43 16.29 34.77
C THR A 360 42.40 15.13 34.67
N ALA A 361 41.92 13.93 34.35
CA ALA A 361 42.74 12.73 34.17
C ALA A 361 43.74 12.89 33.02
N ALA A 362 43.32 13.46 31.89
CA ALA A 362 44.19 13.67 30.75
C ALA A 362 45.29 14.71 31.02
N ARG A 363 45.01 15.74 31.84
CA ARG A 363 46.03 16.68 32.33
C ARG A 363 46.98 16.04 33.33
N ALA A 364 46.46 15.22 34.25
CA ALA A 364 47.28 14.55 35.26
C ALA A 364 48.25 13.53 34.64
N SER A 365 47.84 12.84 33.57
CA SER A 365 48.65 11.85 32.86
C SER A 365 49.48 12.39 31.70
N GLY A 366 49.33 13.68 31.36
CA GLY A 366 50.05 14.31 30.24
C GLY A 366 49.50 14.00 28.84
N LEU A 367 48.36 13.30 28.73
CA LEU A 367 47.72 12.86 27.48
C LEU A 367 47.06 14.00 26.65
N GLY A 368 47.07 15.24 27.14
CA GLY A 368 46.45 16.39 26.48
C GLY A 368 44.95 16.54 26.79
N ALA A 369 44.42 17.76 26.81
CA ALA A 369 43.07 18.06 27.32
C ALA A 369 41.94 18.00 26.27
N ASP A 370 42.21 17.45 25.08
CA ASP A 370 41.28 17.39 23.95
C ASP A 370 40.32 16.21 24.08
N VAL A 371 39.34 16.37 24.98
CA VAL A 371 38.25 15.43 25.19
C VAL A 371 36.96 16.08 24.70
N HIS A 372 36.36 15.54 23.63
CA HIS A 372 35.16 16.11 22.99
C HIS A 372 33.90 15.27 23.24
N GLY A 373 34.04 14.01 23.65
CA GLY A 373 32.90 13.15 23.95
C GLY A 373 33.21 11.92 24.81
N PRO A 374 32.20 11.08 25.09
CA PRO A 374 32.34 9.90 25.95
C PRO A 374 33.36 8.87 25.45
N ALA A 375 33.52 8.75 24.12
CA ALA A 375 34.53 7.86 23.52
C ALA A 375 35.96 8.33 23.84
N ASP A 376 36.22 9.64 23.81
CA ASP A 376 37.52 10.19 24.20
C ASP A 376 37.78 9.99 25.69
N ALA A 377 36.75 10.15 26.53
CA ALA A 377 36.87 9.92 27.98
C ALA A 377 37.24 8.45 28.29
N ASN A 378 36.63 7.48 27.59
CA ASN A 378 37.00 6.07 27.70
C ASN A 378 38.43 5.79 27.22
N ARG A 379 38.88 6.46 26.14
CA ARG A 379 40.27 6.38 25.66
C ARG A 379 41.25 6.86 26.74
N VAL A 380 40.98 8.03 27.34
CA VAL A 380 41.77 8.57 28.45
C VAL A 380 41.79 7.61 29.64
N LEU A 381 40.64 7.05 30.03
CA LEU A 381 40.56 6.09 31.14
C LEU A 381 41.41 4.85 30.88
N THR A 382 41.34 4.28 29.68
CA THR A 382 42.12 3.10 29.29
C THR A 382 43.61 3.37 29.39
N LEU A 383 44.06 4.53 28.92
CA LEU A 383 45.46 4.95 29.00
C LEU A 383 45.90 5.24 30.44
N CYS A 384 45.07 5.94 31.23
CA CYS A 384 45.34 6.21 32.64
C CYS A 384 45.45 4.92 33.47
N ARG A 385 44.56 3.94 33.27
CA ARG A 385 44.65 2.62 33.92
C ARG A 385 45.95 1.90 33.56
N ALA A 386 46.32 1.90 32.27
CA ALA A 386 47.58 1.31 31.83
C ALA A 386 48.79 2.00 32.48
N ILE A 387 48.78 3.32 32.65
CA ILE A 387 49.84 4.06 33.37
C ILE A 387 49.87 3.64 34.85
N CYS A 388 48.72 3.59 35.53
CA CYS A 388 48.64 3.20 36.94
C CYS A 388 49.15 1.77 37.21
N GLU A 389 48.96 0.84 36.26
CA GLU A 389 49.52 -0.53 36.35
C GLU A 389 51.05 -0.55 36.33
N THR A 390 51.71 0.52 35.89
CA THR A 390 53.18 0.65 35.87
C THR A 390 53.77 1.22 37.16
N ALA A 391 52.94 1.58 38.15
CA ALA A 391 53.41 2.23 39.37
C ALA A 391 54.43 1.38 40.14
N GLY A 392 55.58 1.96 40.46
CA GLY A 392 56.69 1.30 41.16
C GLY A 392 57.51 0.35 40.28
N LEU A 393 57.25 0.30 38.97
CA LEU A 393 58.01 -0.48 38.00
C LEU A 393 58.87 0.47 37.14
N ASP A 394 60.14 0.13 36.96
CA ASP A 394 60.97 0.80 35.96
C ASP A 394 60.87 0.03 34.63
N LEU A 395 60.12 0.65 33.72
CA LEU A 395 59.82 0.15 32.38
C LEU A 395 60.57 0.91 31.29
N ALA A 396 61.71 1.55 31.60
CA ALA A 396 62.49 2.30 30.61
C ALA A 396 62.87 1.45 29.39
N PHE A 397 63.03 0.13 29.57
CA PHE A 397 63.31 -0.82 28.50
C PHE A 397 62.16 -0.96 27.48
N ALA A 398 60.89 -0.78 27.89
CA ALA A 398 59.73 -0.93 27.02
C ALA A 398 59.64 0.17 25.94
N PHE A 399 60.38 1.25 26.10
CA PHE A 399 60.42 2.38 25.16
C PHE A 399 61.69 2.42 24.28
N ARG A 400 62.58 1.43 24.39
CA ARG A 400 63.81 1.33 23.58
C ARG A 400 63.55 0.66 22.21
N PRO A 401 64.40 0.89 21.20
CA PRO A 401 64.45 0.05 20.00
C PRO A 401 64.73 -1.41 20.40
N GLY A 402 64.04 -2.38 19.78
CA GLY A 402 64.21 -3.80 20.11
C GLY A 402 63.49 -4.26 21.40
N GLN A 403 62.51 -3.49 21.88
CA GLN A 403 61.76 -3.81 23.10
C GLN A 403 61.04 -5.17 23.06
N THR A 404 60.64 -5.63 21.87
CA THR A 404 59.91 -6.90 21.71
C THR A 404 60.81 -8.07 22.06
N GLU A 405 62.08 -7.99 21.63
CA GLU A 405 63.13 -8.94 21.94
C GLU A 405 63.47 -8.91 23.43
N ILE A 406 63.53 -7.72 24.05
CA ILE A 406 63.76 -7.57 25.49
C ILE A 406 62.63 -8.21 26.31
N ILE A 407 61.36 -7.91 25.98
CA ILE A 407 60.19 -8.49 26.66
C ILE A 407 60.17 -10.02 26.51
N SER A 408 60.51 -10.53 25.31
CA SER A 408 60.62 -11.98 25.09
C SER A 408 61.74 -12.60 25.93
N ALA A 409 62.90 -11.95 26.01
CA ALA A 409 64.02 -12.40 26.83
C ALA A 409 63.69 -12.42 28.32
N LEU A 410 62.95 -11.44 28.85
CA LEU A 410 62.47 -11.42 30.23
C LEU A 410 61.61 -12.65 30.56
N ARG A 411 60.67 -13.00 29.68
CA ARG A 411 59.81 -14.19 29.84
C ARG A 411 60.59 -15.49 29.77
N GLN A 412 61.49 -15.60 28.79
CA GLN A 412 62.34 -16.78 28.63
C GLN A 412 63.25 -16.97 29.84
N GLN A 413 63.77 -15.88 30.41
CA GLN A 413 64.61 -15.95 31.59
C GLN A 413 63.79 -16.32 32.83
N ALA A 414 62.60 -15.74 33.02
CA ALA A 414 61.70 -16.13 34.10
C ALA A 414 61.38 -17.65 34.05
N ALA A 415 61.07 -18.18 32.86
CA ALA A 415 60.84 -19.60 32.65
C ALA A 415 62.09 -20.45 32.94
N ALA A 416 63.26 -20.07 32.42
CA ALA A 416 64.51 -20.80 32.62
C ALA A 416 64.95 -20.81 34.10
N VAL A 417 64.76 -19.71 34.83
CA VAL A 417 65.05 -19.64 36.27
C VAL A 417 64.07 -20.49 37.08
N ARG A 418 62.76 -20.48 36.74
CA ARG A 418 61.76 -21.37 37.38
C ARG A 418 62.12 -22.84 37.17
N GLU A 419 62.46 -23.21 35.94
CA GLU A 419 62.85 -24.59 35.62
C GLU A 419 64.14 -24.99 36.31
N TRP A 420 65.18 -24.14 36.28
CA TRP A 420 66.44 -24.41 36.97
C TRP A 420 66.24 -24.58 38.48
N ARG A 421 65.40 -23.75 39.13
CA ARG A 421 65.04 -23.89 40.55
C ARG A 421 64.28 -25.19 40.84
N ALA A 422 63.36 -25.58 39.95
CA ALA A 422 62.63 -26.84 40.08
C ALA A 422 63.55 -28.06 39.98
N ARG A 423 64.55 -28.03 39.07
CA ARG A 423 65.58 -29.08 38.96
C ARG A 423 66.51 -29.09 40.16
N ARG A 424 66.96 -27.91 40.63
CA ARG A 424 67.79 -27.79 41.83
C ARG A 424 67.13 -28.40 43.07
N ALA A 425 65.81 -28.29 43.19
CA ALA A 425 65.04 -28.87 44.30
C ALA A 425 64.98 -30.42 44.28
N GLN A 426 65.35 -31.06 43.16
CA GLN A 426 65.38 -32.52 43.02
C GLN A 426 66.76 -33.14 43.35
N LEU A 427 67.77 -32.31 43.61
CA LEU A 427 69.11 -32.78 44.01
C LEU A 427 69.05 -33.48 45.37
N SER A 428 69.86 -34.52 45.53
CA SER A 428 69.93 -35.34 46.75
C SER A 428 70.44 -34.58 47.97
N THR A 429 71.17 -33.48 47.77
CA THR A 429 71.67 -32.60 48.82
C THR A 429 71.82 -31.15 48.34
N GLU A 430 72.04 -30.23 49.27
CA GLU A 430 72.25 -28.81 48.97
C GLU A 430 73.71 -28.55 48.56
N TYR A 431 73.88 -27.96 47.38
CA TYR A 431 75.18 -27.54 46.85
C TYR A 431 75.28 -26.00 46.92
N SER A 432 76.38 -25.51 47.49
CA SER A 432 76.63 -24.07 47.60
C SER A 432 77.19 -23.46 46.32
N SER A 433 77.84 -24.26 45.45
CA SER A 433 78.32 -23.82 44.12
C SER A 433 77.86 -24.77 43.00
N PRO A 434 76.56 -24.82 42.67
CA PRO A 434 76.04 -25.72 41.63
C PRO A 434 76.66 -25.45 40.25
N ALA A 435 76.93 -24.18 39.95
CA ALA A 435 77.52 -23.71 38.70
C ALA A 435 78.88 -24.34 38.36
N GLU A 436 79.72 -24.60 39.38
CA GLU A 436 81.03 -25.21 39.17
C GLU A 436 80.91 -26.68 38.77
N ILE A 437 79.92 -27.40 39.30
CA ILE A 437 79.63 -28.78 38.90
C ILE A 437 78.98 -28.80 37.51
N GLU A 438 78.02 -27.93 37.24
CA GLU A 438 77.33 -27.84 35.94
C GLU A 438 78.31 -27.73 34.76
N ASN A 439 79.36 -26.91 34.89
CA ASN A 439 80.38 -26.72 33.84
C ASN A 439 81.17 -28.00 33.49
N VAL A 440 81.27 -28.95 34.41
CA VAL A 440 82.00 -30.22 34.23
C VAL A 440 81.09 -31.44 34.35
N ALA A 441 79.76 -31.26 34.46
CA ALA A 441 78.79 -32.31 34.72
C ALA A 441 78.84 -33.41 33.66
N GLY A 442 78.95 -33.04 32.38
CA GLY A 442 79.06 -34.01 31.28
C GLY A 442 80.39 -34.78 31.27
N ALA A 443 81.45 -34.27 31.90
CA ALA A 443 82.69 -35.03 32.11
C ALA A 443 82.54 -35.96 33.33
N LEU A 444 81.98 -35.46 34.44
CA LEU A 444 81.74 -36.24 35.64
C LEU A 444 80.74 -37.40 35.43
N ALA A 445 79.71 -37.19 34.59
CA ALA A 445 78.75 -38.22 34.20
C ALA A 445 79.43 -39.37 33.44
N ARG A 446 80.28 -39.05 32.45
CA ARG A 446 81.08 -40.05 31.72
C ARG A 446 82.07 -40.76 32.62
N GLU A 447 82.78 -40.02 33.47
CA GLU A 447 83.69 -40.61 34.47
C GLU A 447 82.95 -41.55 35.44
N TRP A 448 81.70 -41.24 35.78
CA TRP A 448 80.85 -42.08 36.64
C TRP A 448 80.35 -43.34 35.93
N GLU A 449 79.91 -43.25 34.67
CA GLU A 449 79.55 -44.40 33.84
C GLU A 449 80.75 -45.32 33.57
N GLU A 450 81.89 -44.76 33.15
CA GLU A 450 83.13 -45.51 32.96
C GLU A 450 83.63 -46.15 34.26
N ALA A 451 83.36 -45.52 35.42
CA ALA A 451 83.66 -46.11 36.71
C ALA A 451 82.76 -47.33 37.02
N GLN A 452 81.50 -47.34 36.59
CA GLN A 452 80.56 -48.45 36.79
C GLN A 452 80.97 -49.72 36.06
N GLU A 453 81.59 -49.59 34.89
CA GLU A 453 82.05 -50.71 34.06
C GLU A 453 83.35 -51.37 34.54
N LYS A 454 84.06 -50.76 35.51
CA LYS A 454 85.32 -51.29 36.06
C LYS A 454 85.10 -52.46 37.02
N PHE A 455 86.09 -53.33 37.13
CA PHE A 455 86.10 -54.44 38.11
C PHE A 455 86.02 -53.91 39.56
N VAL A 456 85.42 -54.70 40.47
CA VAL A 456 84.90 -54.29 41.79
C VAL A 456 85.81 -53.35 42.59
N LEU A 457 87.11 -53.65 42.70
CA LEU A 457 88.06 -52.83 43.46
C LEU A 457 88.32 -51.46 42.82
N LEU A 458 88.53 -51.42 41.50
CA LEU A 458 88.80 -50.18 40.74
C LEU A 458 87.55 -49.30 40.64
N ARG A 459 86.37 -49.91 40.52
CA ARG A 459 85.07 -49.22 40.55
C ARG A 459 84.87 -48.44 41.84
N PHE A 460 85.17 -49.03 43.00
CA PHE A 460 85.03 -48.38 44.29
C PHE A 460 85.89 -47.10 44.40
N PHE A 461 87.17 -47.17 44.02
CA PHE A 461 88.07 -46.01 44.06
C PHE A 461 87.67 -44.94 43.04
N ALA A 462 87.29 -45.32 41.82
CA ALA A 462 86.88 -44.38 40.77
C ALA A 462 85.57 -43.65 41.13
N MET A 463 84.57 -44.37 41.64
CA MET A 463 83.30 -43.78 42.12
C MET A 463 83.54 -42.84 43.31
N ARG A 464 84.40 -43.23 44.26
CA ARG A 464 84.76 -42.36 45.39
C ARG A 464 85.47 -41.10 44.92
N GLY A 465 86.34 -41.19 43.92
CA GLY A 465 86.99 -40.03 43.31
C GLY A 465 86.01 -39.06 42.64
N CYS A 466 85.00 -39.59 41.92
CA CYS A 466 83.95 -38.76 41.31
C CYS A 466 83.08 -38.06 42.39
N LYS A 467 82.63 -38.79 43.43
CA LYS A 467 81.95 -38.21 44.60
C LYS A 467 82.77 -37.12 45.28
N GLN A 468 84.08 -37.34 45.44
CA GLN A 468 84.97 -36.38 46.07
C GLN A 468 85.14 -35.11 45.23
N ARG A 469 85.27 -35.23 43.90
CA ARG A 469 85.29 -34.06 42.99
C ARG A 469 83.98 -33.29 43.01
N MET A 470 82.83 -33.97 43.06
CA MET A 470 81.53 -33.33 43.23
C MET A 470 81.44 -32.58 44.57
N ALA A 471 81.90 -33.20 45.67
CA ALA A 471 81.92 -32.57 46.99
C ALA A 471 82.84 -31.34 47.04
N GLU A 472 84.02 -31.42 46.42
CA GLU A 472 85.01 -30.35 46.37
C GLU A 472 84.55 -29.17 45.50
N LEU A 473 84.01 -29.44 44.31
CA LEU A 473 83.54 -28.40 43.37
C LEU A 473 82.23 -27.75 43.83
N GLY A 474 81.24 -28.53 44.25
CA GLY A 474 79.93 -27.98 44.61
C GLY A 474 79.75 -27.58 46.07
N ARG A 475 80.72 -27.92 46.94
CA ARG A 475 80.66 -27.70 48.39
C ARG A 475 79.32 -28.19 48.97
N ALA A 476 79.09 -29.50 48.83
CA ALA A 476 77.87 -30.14 49.27
C ALA A 476 77.72 -30.10 50.80
N ALA A 477 76.51 -29.84 51.29
CA ALA A 477 76.21 -29.77 52.72
C ALA A 477 75.89 -31.15 53.35
N GLY A 478 75.57 -32.16 52.54
CA GLY A 478 75.14 -33.49 53.00
C GLY A 478 75.60 -34.63 52.08
N GLU A 479 74.92 -35.78 52.18
CA GLU A 479 75.29 -36.98 51.43
C GLU A 479 74.98 -36.84 49.93
N ILE A 480 75.99 -37.08 49.09
CA ILE A 480 75.89 -36.95 47.62
C ILE A 480 75.52 -38.28 46.99
N ASP A 481 74.47 -38.28 46.16
CA ASP A 481 74.13 -39.38 45.24
C ASP A 481 74.40 -38.99 43.78
N PRO A 482 75.56 -39.37 43.20
CA PRO A 482 75.88 -39.07 41.81
C PRO A 482 74.94 -39.71 40.79
N SER A 483 74.23 -40.78 41.15
CA SER A 483 73.28 -41.42 40.24
C SER A 483 72.00 -40.61 40.03
N ILE A 484 71.67 -39.74 40.99
CA ILE A 484 70.56 -38.80 40.94
C ILE A 484 71.06 -37.41 40.50
N ASP A 485 72.16 -36.95 41.07
CA ASP A 485 72.62 -35.57 40.92
C ASP A 485 73.28 -35.29 39.56
N LEU A 486 74.08 -36.22 39.00
CA LEU A 486 74.78 -35.98 37.72
C LEU A 486 73.84 -35.79 36.52
N PRO A 487 72.77 -36.59 36.36
CA PRO A 487 71.74 -36.32 35.35
C PRO A 487 71.07 -34.95 35.54
N ILE A 488 70.74 -34.59 36.79
CA ILE A 488 70.10 -33.30 37.10
C ILE A 488 71.05 -32.13 36.78
N PHE A 489 72.34 -32.23 37.12
CA PHE A 489 73.33 -31.22 36.75
C PHE A 489 73.50 -31.08 35.23
N ALA A 490 73.43 -32.19 34.48
CA ALA A 490 73.47 -32.16 33.02
C ALA A 490 72.23 -31.47 32.41
N GLU A 491 71.06 -31.59 33.05
CA GLU A 491 69.84 -30.85 32.69
C GLU A 491 69.87 -29.37 33.11
N MET A 492 70.51 -29.04 34.24
CA MET A 492 70.65 -27.68 34.74
C MET A 492 71.67 -26.84 33.96
N ALA A 493 72.77 -27.44 33.48
CA ALA A 493 73.82 -26.76 32.74
C ALA A 493 73.33 -25.96 31.50
N PRO A 494 72.50 -26.51 30.59
CA PRO A 494 71.97 -25.74 29.46
C PRO A 494 71.02 -24.62 29.90
N LEU A 495 70.26 -24.80 31.00
CA LEU A 495 69.39 -23.77 31.55
C LEU A 495 70.20 -22.59 32.13
N HIS A 496 71.28 -22.88 32.85
CA HIS A 496 72.18 -21.84 33.38
C HIS A 496 72.92 -21.11 32.25
N ALA A 497 73.40 -21.83 31.23
CA ALA A 497 73.98 -21.22 30.04
C ALA A 497 72.97 -20.30 29.32
N ARG A 498 71.70 -20.73 29.23
CA ARG A 498 70.61 -19.94 28.64
C ARG A 498 70.28 -18.69 29.46
N VAL A 499 70.25 -18.78 30.79
CA VAL A 499 70.04 -17.61 31.67
C VAL A 499 71.16 -16.58 31.49
N ARG A 500 72.42 -17.03 31.37
CA ARG A 500 73.57 -16.15 31.10
C ARG A 500 73.50 -15.46 29.73
N GLU A 501 73.10 -16.18 28.69
CA GLU A 501 72.91 -15.60 27.36
C GLU A 501 71.77 -14.55 27.38
N LEU A 502 70.69 -14.84 28.10
CA LEU A 502 69.55 -13.93 28.23
C LEU A 502 69.88 -12.71 29.09
N ASP A 503 70.80 -12.81 30.06
CA ASP A 503 71.28 -11.67 30.86
C ASP A 503 71.90 -10.57 29.98
N GLU A 504 72.63 -10.95 28.93
CA GLU A 504 73.19 -9.99 27.96
C GLU A 504 72.08 -9.29 27.16
N ALA A 505 70.99 -9.99 26.85
CA ALA A 505 69.87 -9.44 26.07
C ALA A 505 68.96 -8.49 26.87
N ILE A 506 68.95 -8.57 28.20
CA ILE A 506 68.15 -7.71 29.09
C ILE A 506 69.00 -6.73 29.91
N GLU A 507 70.22 -6.45 29.44
CA GLU A 507 71.16 -5.57 30.13
C GLU A 507 70.53 -4.19 30.42
N GLY A 508 70.61 -3.78 31.70
CA GLY A 508 70.01 -2.53 32.18
C GLY A 508 68.53 -2.61 32.55
N VAL A 509 67.91 -3.80 32.58
CA VAL A 509 66.60 -4.00 33.22
C VAL A 509 66.78 -4.18 34.74
N PRO A 510 66.10 -3.37 35.58
CA PRO A 510 66.13 -3.55 37.03
C PRO A 510 65.60 -4.94 37.42
N ALA A 511 66.30 -5.58 38.35
CA ALA A 511 66.00 -6.91 38.91
C ALA A 511 66.66 -8.12 38.24
N SER A 512 67.34 -8.00 37.09
CA SER A 512 68.14 -9.13 36.61
C SER A 512 69.40 -9.35 37.48
N LYS A 513 69.47 -10.51 38.10
CA LYS A 513 70.62 -11.05 38.85
C LYS A 513 70.87 -12.51 38.45
N GLY A 514 70.76 -12.83 37.16
CA GLY A 514 70.92 -14.19 36.65
C GLY A 514 70.00 -15.19 37.36
N LEU A 515 70.56 -16.24 37.96
CA LEU A 515 69.80 -17.30 38.65
C LEU A 515 69.14 -16.85 39.98
N ASP A 516 69.62 -15.77 40.59
CA ASP A 516 69.07 -15.20 41.82
C ASP A 516 67.88 -14.25 41.55
N THR A 517 67.52 -14.06 40.29
CA THR A 517 66.41 -13.21 39.88
C THR A 517 65.06 -13.74 40.37
N ASP A 518 64.16 -12.86 40.78
CA ASP A 518 62.76 -13.24 41.05
C ASP A 518 62.00 -13.41 39.72
N PRO A 519 61.62 -14.65 39.32
CA PRO A 519 60.95 -14.88 38.05
C PRO A 519 59.56 -14.23 38.00
N ASP A 520 58.87 -14.08 39.13
CA ASP A 520 57.55 -13.45 39.17
C ASP A 520 57.66 -11.92 39.02
N ARG A 521 58.81 -11.34 39.37
CA ARG A 521 59.10 -9.93 39.11
C ARG A 521 59.43 -9.68 37.62
N LEU A 522 60.18 -10.57 36.98
CA LEU A 522 60.46 -10.48 35.54
C LEU A 522 59.19 -10.61 34.70
N GLU A 523 58.32 -11.56 35.04
CA GLU A 523 57.03 -11.74 34.37
C GLU A 523 56.17 -10.47 34.47
N ARG A 524 56.06 -9.88 35.68
CA ARG A 524 55.33 -8.62 35.90
C ARG A 524 55.89 -7.45 35.07
N LEU A 525 57.21 -7.32 34.97
CA LEU A 525 57.84 -6.30 34.12
C LEU A 525 57.54 -6.53 32.63
N ALA A 526 57.62 -7.78 32.17
CA ALA A 526 57.30 -8.14 30.78
C ALA A 526 55.83 -7.88 30.44
N GLU A 527 54.91 -8.27 31.33
CA GLU A 527 53.47 -8.03 31.18
C GLU A 527 53.14 -6.53 31.15
N ALA A 528 53.65 -5.76 32.12
CA ALA A 528 53.39 -4.32 32.17
C ALA A 528 53.97 -3.58 30.95
N GLY A 529 55.19 -3.93 30.53
CA GLY A 529 55.84 -3.37 29.35
C GLY A 529 55.12 -3.69 28.03
N GLU A 530 54.55 -4.90 27.89
CA GLU A 530 53.76 -5.26 26.71
C GLU A 530 52.39 -4.58 26.71
N ARG A 531 51.71 -4.56 27.86
CA ARG A 531 50.37 -3.95 27.99
C ARG A 531 50.38 -2.49 27.63
N ILE A 532 51.31 -1.70 28.16
CA ILE A 532 51.33 -0.24 27.92
C ILE A 532 51.48 0.08 26.42
N ARG A 533 52.27 -0.70 25.68
CA ARG A 533 52.41 -0.55 24.23
C ARG A 533 51.22 -1.08 23.45
N THR A 534 50.64 -2.18 23.88
CA THR A 534 49.44 -2.75 23.27
C THR A 534 48.28 -1.79 23.38
N VAL A 535 48.09 -1.19 24.57
CA VAL A 535 47.10 -0.14 24.81
C VAL A 535 47.40 1.06 23.92
N ALA A 536 48.63 1.57 23.92
CA ALA A 536 49.03 2.68 23.06
C ALA A 536 48.67 2.45 21.58
N ARG A 537 48.99 1.26 21.07
CA ARG A 537 48.72 0.87 19.69
C ARG A 537 47.22 0.73 19.40
N SER A 538 46.44 0.22 20.34
CA SER A 538 44.99 0.05 20.19
C SER A 538 44.22 1.37 20.21
N GLN A 539 44.79 2.41 20.83
CA GLN A 539 44.15 3.71 21.01
C GLN A 539 44.58 4.75 19.96
N ALA A 540 45.73 4.56 19.30
CA ALA A 540 46.19 5.42 18.22
C ALA A 540 45.42 5.18 16.92
N ARG A 541 45.04 6.27 16.23
CA ARG A 541 44.29 6.21 14.97
C ARG A 541 45.21 6.08 13.76
N ASP A 542 46.42 6.62 13.88
CA ASP A 542 47.44 6.61 12.83
C ASP A 542 48.86 6.46 13.43
N PRO A 543 49.88 6.20 12.59
CA PRO A 543 51.26 6.05 13.06
C PRO A 543 51.84 7.31 13.73
N GLU A 544 51.42 8.52 13.33
CA GLU A 544 51.94 9.76 13.91
C GLU A 544 51.39 9.98 15.34
N GLU A 545 50.10 9.72 15.54
CA GLU A 545 49.46 9.73 16.85
C GLU A 545 50.05 8.63 17.75
N PHE A 546 50.36 7.45 17.20
CA PHE A 546 51.04 6.39 17.95
C PHE A 546 52.40 6.85 18.47
N ASP A 547 53.24 7.44 17.62
CA ASP A 547 54.56 7.92 18.02
C ASP A 547 54.47 9.05 19.07
N SER A 548 53.51 9.97 18.89
CA SER A 548 53.24 11.03 19.87
C SER A 548 52.81 10.44 21.22
N LEU A 549 51.88 9.49 21.21
CA LEU A 549 51.33 8.87 22.40
C LEU A 549 52.37 8.00 23.13
N VAL A 550 53.22 7.28 22.40
CA VAL A 550 54.38 6.56 22.96
C VAL A 550 55.35 7.53 23.64
N GLY A 551 55.57 8.72 23.04
CA GLY A 551 56.37 9.78 23.64
C GLY A 551 55.79 10.26 24.98
N ILE A 552 54.49 10.54 25.03
CA ILE A 552 53.79 10.95 26.26
C ILE A 552 53.84 9.85 27.33
N LEU A 553 53.53 8.61 26.94
CA LEU A 553 53.54 7.47 27.86
C LEU A 553 54.93 7.21 28.43
N ARG A 554 56.00 7.39 27.64
CA ARG A 554 57.37 7.29 28.15
C ARG A 554 57.59 8.27 29.30
N THR A 555 57.20 9.53 29.14
CA THR A 555 57.35 10.53 30.20
C THR A 555 56.49 10.18 31.42
N ALA A 556 55.25 9.74 31.23
CA ALA A 556 54.37 9.36 32.33
C ALA A 556 54.88 8.12 33.11
N VAL A 557 55.40 7.11 32.39
CA VAL A 557 55.78 5.81 32.96
C VAL A 557 57.22 5.80 33.48
N VAL A 558 58.14 6.53 32.85
CA VAL A 558 59.57 6.52 33.22
C VAL A 558 59.94 7.74 34.06
N ASP A 559 59.56 8.94 33.60
CA ASP A 559 60.03 10.19 34.22
C ASP A 559 59.12 10.64 35.38
N ALA A 560 57.83 10.27 35.36
CA ALA A 560 56.81 10.69 36.33
C ALA A 560 56.07 9.51 37.02
N ASN A 561 56.71 8.33 37.09
CA ASN A 561 56.08 7.09 37.60
C ASN A 561 55.49 7.22 39.01
N GLU A 562 56.12 8.03 39.89
CA GLU A 562 55.62 8.28 41.25
C GLU A 562 54.22 8.89 41.25
N MET A 563 53.83 9.62 40.19
CA MET A 563 52.49 10.18 40.04
C MET A 563 51.42 9.13 39.68
N ALA A 564 51.85 7.96 39.19
CA ALA A 564 51.00 6.83 38.77
C ALA A 564 50.56 5.93 39.94
N ALA A 565 51.10 6.14 41.14
CA ALA A 565 50.66 5.44 42.34
C ALA A 565 49.14 5.62 42.57
N HIS A 566 48.52 4.65 43.25
CA HIS A 566 47.06 4.66 43.50
C HIS A 566 46.60 5.92 44.25
N ASP A 567 47.41 6.42 45.18
CA ASP A 567 47.22 7.67 45.93
C ASP A 567 47.84 8.90 45.23
N GLY A 568 48.52 8.70 44.11
CA GLY A 568 49.10 9.74 43.28
C GLY A 568 48.04 10.49 42.44
N PRO A 569 48.39 11.66 41.89
CA PRO A 569 47.46 12.47 41.10
C PRO A 569 46.85 11.74 39.89
N VAL A 570 47.60 10.85 39.24
CA VAL A 570 47.08 10.05 38.10
C VAL A 570 46.16 8.95 38.59
N GLY A 571 46.50 8.26 39.69
CA GLY A 571 45.66 7.23 40.31
C GLY A 571 44.30 7.78 40.75
N VAL A 572 44.30 8.89 41.49
CA VAL A 572 43.07 9.55 41.95
C VAL A 572 42.22 10.06 40.77
N ALA A 573 42.84 10.67 39.75
CA ALA A 573 42.11 11.15 38.59
C ALA A 573 41.57 10.01 37.71
N SER A 574 42.31 8.90 37.60
CA SER A 574 41.89 7.68 36.91
C SER A 574 40.68 7.05 37.59
N GLN A 575 40.68 6.95 38.92
CA GLN A 575 39.53 6.43 39.67
C GLN A 575 38.31 7.35 39.54
N ALA A 576 38.48 8.66 39.71
CA ALA A 576 37.38 9.61 39.54
C ALA A 576 36.79 9.60 38.12
N LEU A 577 37.63 9.38 37.09
CA LEU A 577 37.18 9.18 35.73
C LEU A 577 36.44 7.85 35.56
N SER A 578 36.93 6.76 36.16
CA SER A 578 36.22 5.47 36.18
C SER A 578 34.82 5.61 36.75
N ASP A 579 34.69 6.19 37.93
CA ASP A 579 33.39 6.38 38.60
C ASP A 579 32.45 7.27 37.76
N SER A 580 33.01 8.26 37.04
CA SER A 580 32.24 9.13 36.15
C SER A 580 31.83 8.45 34.85
N VAL A 581 32.62 7.50 34.33
CA VAL A 581 32.26 6.66 33.17
C VAL A 581 31.09 5.75 33.56
N ASP A 582 31.18 5.07 34.69
CA ASP A 582 30.13 4.18 35.18
C ASP A 582 28.82 4.97 35.40
N GLY A 583 28.90 6.12 36.08
CA GLY A 583 27.73 6.99 36.28
C GLY A 583 27.14 7.58 34.98
N PHE A 584 27.96 7.81 33.96
CA PHE A 584 27.47 8.24 32.64
C PHE A 584 26.79 7.09 31.90
N GLN A 585 27.32 5.87 31.96
CA GLN A 585 26.70 4.69 31.35
C GLN A 585 25.32 4.42 31.94
N GLU A 586 25.18 4.46 33.26
CA GLU A 586 23.88 4.31 33.94
C GLU A 586 22.89 5.41 33.50
N ALA A 587 23.33 6.67 33.42
CA ALA A 587 22.49 7.78 32.99
C ALA A 587 22.11 7.68 31.50
N GLN A 588 23.03 7.20 30.65
CA GLN A 588 22.80 6.94 29.24
C GLN A 588 21.76 5.83 29.06
N GLU A 589 21.88 4.71 29.75
CA GLU A 589 20.91 3.61 29.69
C GLU A 589 19.51 4.07 30.08
N ALA A 590 19.40 4.77 31.22
CA ALA A 590 18.12 5.31 31.68
C ALA A 590 17.50 6.31 30.69
N PHE A 591 18.33 7.12 30.02
CA PHE A 591 17.86 8.04 28.99
C PHE A 591 17.40 7.30 27.72
N LEU A 592 18.18 6.33 27.23
CA LEU A 592 17.84 5.57 26.01
C LEU A 592 16.56 4.75 26.23
N GLU A 593 16.38 4.17 27.42
CA GLU A 593 15.13 3.49 27.78
C GLU A 593 13.94 4.46 27.79
N ALA A 594 14.10 5.65 28.38
CA ALA A 594 13.01 6.62 28.47
C ALA A 594 12.67 7.27 27.12
N SER A 595 13.68 7.57 26.30
CA SER A 595 13.52 8.22 25.00
C SER A 595 13.18 7.24 23.86
N ALA A 596 13.41 5.94 24.07
CA ALA A 596 13.39 4.89 23.06
C ALA A 596 14.37 5.10 21.90
N ALA A 597 15.35 5.99 22.05
CA ALA A 597 16.40 6.21 21.04
C ALA A 597 17.45 5.10 21.09
N ASN A 598 18.06 4.83 19.93
CA ASN A 598 19.09 3.79 19.82
C ASN A 598 20.49 4.26 20.25
N VAL A 599 20.81 5.53 20.04
CA VAL A 599 22.15 6.07 20.33
C VAL A 599 22.06 7.52 20.82
N LEU A 600 23.02 7.92 21.65
CA LEU A 600 23.23 9.31 22.02
C LEU A 600 24.17 10.02 21.02
N PRO A 601 24.12 11.36 20.95
CA PRO A 601 25.14 12.12 20.25
C PRO A 601 26.54 11.82 20.80
N GLY A 602 27.52 11.70 19.91
CA GLY A 602 28.89 11.33 20.29
C GLY A 602 29.73 12.43 20.95
N GLN A 603 29.21 13.67 21.02
CA GLN A 603 29.92 14.84 21.55
C GLN A 603 29.22 15.40 22.78
N PHE A 604 29.99 15.83 23.79
CA PHE A 604 29.44 16.42 25.02
C PHE A 604 28.58 17.66 24.75
N GLN A 605 29.00 18.50 23.80
CA GLN A 605 28.24 19.69 23.41
C GLN A 605 26.85 19.34 22.85
N LEU A 606 26.76 18.32 21.99
CA LEU A 606 25.50 17.86 21.42
C LEU A 606 24.61 17.18 22.48
N ILE A 607 25.19 16.42 23.41
CA ILE A 607 24.45 15.84 24.55
C ILE A 607 23.83 16.97 25.39
N SER A 608 24.60 18.00 25.72
CA SER A 608 24.11 19.16 26.48
C SER A 608 23.01 19.91 25.74
N GLN A 609 23.18 20.15 24.44
CA GLN A 609 22.17 20.77 23.58
C GLN A 609 20.87 19.95 23.53
N LEU A 610 20.97 18.63 23.35
CA LEU A 610 19.81 17.74 23.38
C LEU A 610 19.05 17.86 24.71
N CYS A 611 19.78 17.86 25.83
CA CYS A 611 19.16 18.04 27.14
C CYS A 611 18.47 19.40 27.29
N ASP A 612 19.06 20.49 26.78
CA ASP A 612 18.46 21.83 26.78
C ASP A 612 17.17 21.85 25.96
N GLU A 613 17.19 21.22 24.78
CA GLU A 613 16.05 21.16 23.87
C GLU A 613 14.88 20.38 24.48
N ILE A 614 15.15 19.24 25.13
CA ILE A 614 14.12 18.42 25.78
C ILE A 614 13.45 19.21 26.92
N GLU A 615 14.23 19.90 27.74
CA GLU A 615 13.70 20.72 28.83
C GLU A 615 12.91 21.92 28.32
N ALA A 616 13.41 22.61 27.28
CA ALA A 616 12.76 23.77 26.69
C ALA A 616 11.42 23.44 25.99
N HIS A 617 11.30 22.24 25.39
CA HIS A 617 10.14 21.84 24.60
C HIS A 617 9.25 20.79 25.29
N GLY A 618 9.31 20.71 26.63
CA GLY A 618 8.55 19.72 27.41
C GLY A 618 7.05 19.66 27.13
N VAL A 619 6.41 20.77 26.75
CA VAL A 619 4.98 20.83 26.40
C VAL A 619 4.69 20.16 25.05
N GLN A 620 5.64 20.20 24.12
CA GLN A 620 5.49 19.64 22.77
C GLN A 620 5.87 18.15 22.69
N LEU A 621 6.41 17.55 23.77
CA LEU A 621 6.74 16.13 23.83
C LEU A 621 5.51 15.23 23.58
N ASN A 622 4.31 15.64 24.01
CA ASN A 622 3.08 14.91 23.69
C ASN A 622 2.83 14.86 22.17
N ALA A 623 2.97 15.99 21.48
CA ALA A 623 2.80 16.06 20.05
C ALA A 623 3.88 15.24 19.31
N LEU A 624 5.12 15.25 19.80
CA LEU A 624 6.20 14.42 19.25
C LEU A 624 5.91 12.92 19.38
N CYS A 625 5.46 12.46 20.56
CA CYS A 625 5.08 11.07 20.74
C CYS A 625 3.90 10.66 19.83
N GLN A 626 2.90 11.54 19.67
CA GLN A 626 1.78 11.28 18.75
C GLN A 626 2.26 11.15 17.31
N TRP A 627 3.20 12.00 16.88
CA TRP A 627 3.84 11.89 15.57
C TRP A 627 4.62 10.57 15.42
N ASN A 628 5.44 10.20 16.41
CA ASN A 628 6.19 8.95 16.40
C ASN A 628 5.23 7.74 16.31
N GLY A 629 4.14 7.75 17.07
CA GLY A 629 3.10 6.71 16.99
C GLY A 629 2.42 6.65 15.61
N ALA A 630 2.10 7.79 15.01
CA ALA A 630 1.56 7.84 13.64
C ALA A 630 2.57 7.34 12.60
N ARG A 631 3.85 7.69 12.75
CA ARG A 631 4.96 7.24 11.90
C ARG A 631 5.18 5.73 11.99
N ASP A 632 5.12 5.17 13.19
CA ASP A 632 5.27 3.73 13.41
C ASP A 632 4.10 2.95 12.80
N GLN A 633 2.87 3.44 12.97
CA GLN A 633 1.67 2.88 12.32
C GLN A 633 1.76 2.97 10.79
N ALA A 634 2.21 4.11 10.26
CA ALA A 634 2.42 4.28 8.83
C ALA A 634 3.44 3.27 8.30
N THR A 635 4.53 3.07 9.02
CA THR A 635 5.57 2.10 8.66
C THR A 635 5.03 0.66 8.66
N ALA A 636 4.24 0.30 9.68
CA ALA A 636 3.59 -1.02 9.74
C ALA A 636 2.63 -1.28 8.56
N LEU A 637 2.03 -0.23 8.00
CA LEU A 637 1.14 -0.30 6.83
C LEU A 637 1.87 -0.13 5.48
N GLY A 638 3.20 0.05 5.47
CA GLY A 638 3.98 0.30 4.24
C GLY A 638 3.86 1.73 3.69
N LEU A 639 3.43 2.68 4.52
CA LEU A 639 3.22 4.10 4.19
C LEU A 639 4.38 5.01 4.60
N SER A 640 5.58 4.47 4.90
CA SER A 640 6.76 5.29 5.25
C SER A 640 7.07 6.43 4.25
N PRO A 641 6.88 6.25 2.91
CA PRO A 641 7.04 7.37 1.97
C PRO A 641 6.13 8.57 2.26
N MET A 642 4.94 8.36 2.84
CA MET A 642 4.04 9.44 3.23
C MET A 642 4.61 10.25 4.40
N ALA A 643 5.19 9.60 5.41
CA ALA A 643 5.82 10.29 6.52
C ALA A 643 6.96 11.19 6.03
N ALA A 644 7.78 10.71 5.10
CA ALA A 644 8.84 11.50 4.48
C ALA A 644 8.29 12.70 3.69
N ARG A 645 7.19 12.53 2.92
CA ARG A 645 6.56 13.64 2.19
C ARG A 645 5.95 14.69 3.13
N VAL A 646 5.35 14.28 4.24
CA VAL A 646 4.86 15.20 5.27
C VAL A 646 6.00 16.02 5.89
N CYS A 647 7.13 15.37 6.23
CA CYS A 647 8.32 16.05 6.74
C CYS A 647 8.89 17.08 5.75
N ASN A 648 8.88 16.76 4.46
CA ASN A 648 9.40 17.62 3.39
C ASN A 648 8.48 18.80 3.02
N GLY A 649 7.41 19.04 3.79
CA GLY A 649 6.63 20.27 3.69
C GLY A 649 5.39 20.18 2.80
N LEU A 650 4.55 19.17 3.02
CA LEU A 650 3.26 19.07 2.34
C LEU A 650 2.28 20.20 2.75
N PRO A 651 1.47 20.76 1.83
CA PRO A 651 0.36 21.66 2.18
C PRO A 651 -0.70 20.94 3.02
N GLN A 652 -1.37 21.69 3.91
CA GLN A 652 -2.40 21.14 4.78
C GLN A 652 -3.64 20.69 3.99
N GLY A 653 -4.09 19.46 4.24
CA GLY A 653 -5.24 18.83 3.61
C GLY A 653 -4.89 18.02 2.37
N GLU A 654 -3.62 18.01 1.95
CA GLU A 654 -3.19 17.30 0.74
C GLU A 654 -2.64 15.90 1.00
N ALA A 655 -2.40 15.51 2.26
CA ALA A 655 -1.84 14.21 2.58
C ALA A 655 -2.71 13.04 2.09
N VAL A 656 -4.03 13.11 2.31
CA VAL A 656 -4.96 12.06 1.90
C VAL A 656 -5.11 12.00 0.37
N PRO A 657 -5.37 13.11 -0.34
CA PRO A 657 -5.36 13.12 -1.81
C PRO A 657 -4.07 12.55 -2.42
N LEU A 658 -2.90 12.95 -1.91
CA LEU A 658 -1.61 12.46 -2.37
C LEU A 658 -1.46 10.94 -2.15
N PHE A 659 -1.86 10.45 -0.96
CA PHE A 659 -1.90 9.01 -0.68
C PHE A 659 -2.81 8.27 -1.67
N GLU A 660 -4.01 8.78 -1.95
CA GLU A 660 -4.94 8.11 -2.87
C GLU A 660 -4.42 8.06 -4.30
N ALA A 661 -3.73 9.12 -4.76
CA ALA A 661 -3.10 9.16 -6.06
C ALA A 661 -1.90 8.20 -6.15
N ALA A 662 -1.03 8.18 -5.12
CA ALA A 662 0.09 7.26 -5.03
C ALA A 662 -0.37 5.79 -4.93
N TYR A 663 -1.44 5.52 -4.19
CA TYR A 663 -2.05 4.19 -4.13
C TYR A 663 -2.59 3.77 -5.51
N ALA A 664 -3.27 4.69 -6.22
CA ALA A 664 -3.76 4.44 -7.58
C ALA A 664 -2.63 4.17 -8.58
N LYS A 665 -1.51 4.90 -8.47
CA LYS A 665 -0.29 4.70 -9.28
C LYS A 665 0.30 3.30 -9.08
N TRP A 666 0.31 2.80 -7.84
CA TRP A 666 0.75 1.44 -7.53
C TRP A 666 -0.27 0.38 -7.97
N PHE A 667 -1.58 0.64 -7.80
CA PHE A 667 -2.66 -0.30 -8.07
C PHE A 667 -2.92 -0.53 -9.57
N ALA A 668 -2.95 0.55 -10.37
CA ALA A 668 -3.42 0.49 -11.75
C ALA A 668 -2.61 -0.47 -12.65
N PRO A 669 -1.26 -0.49 -12.65
CA PRO A 669 -0.49 -1.34 -13.55
C PRO A 669 -0.81 -2.83 -13.39
N TRP A 670 -0.73 -3.35 -12.16
CA TRP A 670 -0.95 -4.78 -11.96
C TRP A 670 -2.44 -5.15 -12.10
N ALA A 671 -3.37 -4.25 -11.78
CA ALA A 671 -4.81 -4.48 -11.97
C ALA A 671 -5.17 -4.56 -13.46
N ILE A 672 -4.52 -3.75 -14.31
CA ILE A 672 -4.62 -3.84 -15.77
C ILE A 672 -4.02 -5.16 -16.27
N ASP A 673 -2.83 -5.53 -15.79
CA ASP A 673 -2.15 -6.76 -16.20
C ASP A 673 -2.87 -8.05 -15.76
N ALA A 674 -3.63 -7.98 -14.66
CA ALA A 674 -4.41 -9.10 -14.15
C ALA A 674 -5.67 -9.39 -15.00
N GLU A 675 -6.17 -8.43 -15.75
CA GLU A 675 -7.37 -8.55 -16.57
C GLU A 675 -7.00 -8.64 -18.06
N PRO A 676 -7.12 -9.81 -18.71
CA PRO A 676 -6.67 -10.01 -20.10
C PRO A 676 -7.29 -9.04 -21.10
N ARG A 677 -8.53 -8.60 -20.88
CA ARG A 677 -9.22 -7.63 -21.75
C ARG A 677 -8.58 -6.23 -21.69
N LEU A 678 -8.00 -5.87 -20.55
CA LEU A 678 -7.33 -4.58 -20.33
C LEU A 678 -5.85 -4.66 -20.72
N ALA A 679 -5.15 -5.74 -20.34
CA ALA A 679 -3.74 -5.95 -20.66
C ALA A 679 -3.46 -5.94 -22.17
N GLY A 680 -4.37 -6.51 -22.96
CA GLY A 680 -4.29 -6.53 -24.43
C GLY A 680 -4.81 -5.27 -25.12
N PHE A 681 -5.13 -4.20 -24.40
CA PHE A 681 -5.74 -3.00 -24.98
C PHE A 681 -4.82 -2.30 -25.98
N HIS A 682 -5.37 -2.02 -27.16
CA HIS A 682 -4.71 -1.23 -28.18
C HIS A 682 -5.68 -0.19 -28.74
N ALA A 683 -5.40 1.09 -28.50
CA ALA A 683 -6.34 2.20 -28.74
C ALA A 683 -6.90 2.21 -30.17
N LEU A 684 -6.04 2.07 -31.19
CA LEU A 684 -6.47 2.09 -32.59
C LEU A 684 -7.34 0.89 -32.96
N THR A 685 -7.07 -0.27 -32.37
CA THR A 685 -7.84 -1.49 -32.63
C THR A 685 -9.21 -1.40 -31.98
N HIS A 686 -9.26 -0.84 -30.77
CA HIS A 686 -10.51 -0.63 -30.05
C HIS A 686 -11.39 0.43 -30.72
N GLU A 687 -10.81 1.54 -31.17
CA GLU A 687 -11.52 2.57 -31.94
C GLU A 687 -12.09 2.01 -33.26
N ASN A 688 -11.34 1.17 -33.97
CA ASN A 688 -11.81 0.48 -35.17
C ASN A 688 -13.01 -0.42 -34.84
N LYS A 689 -12.96 -1.19 -33.75
CA LYS A 689 -14.09 -2.03 -33.28
C LYS A 689 -15.34 -1.20 -32.99
N ILE A 690 -15.20 -0.04 -32.34
CA ILE A 690 -16.33 0.88 -32.09
C ILE A 690 -16.92 1.39 -33.41
N GLN A 691 -16.06 1.81 -34.35
CA GLN A 691 -16.50 2.29 -35.67
C GLN A 691 -17.18 1.20 -36.48
N HIS A 692 -16.66 -0.03 -36.47
CA HIS A 692 -17.25 -1.19 -37.12
C HIS A 692 -18.64 -1.50 -36.51
N PHE A 693 -18.74 -1.54 -35.18
CA PHE A 693 -20.01 -1.75 -34.49
C PHE A 693 -21.05 -0.67 -34.84
N SER A 694 -20.64 0.61 -34.85
CA SER A 694 -21.51 1.72 -35.23
C SER A 694 -21.96 1.66 -36.68
N ALA A 695 -21.10 1.20 -37.61
CA ALA A 695 -21.43 1.07 -39.02
C ALA A 695 -22.42 -0.08 -39.27
N GLU A 696 -22.25 -1.23 -38.61
CA GLU A 696 -23.17 -2.36 -38.74
C GLU A 696 -24.53 -2.10 -38.08
N GLY A 697 -24.57 -1.33 -36.99
CA GLY A 697 -25.81 -0.88 -36.35
C GLY A 697 -26.58 0.18 -37.14
N THR A 698 -25.96 0.87 -38.10
CA THR A 698 -26.59 1.91 -38.93
C THR A 698 -26.87 1.48 -40.37
N ASN A 699 -26.37 0.32 -40.80
CA ASN A 699 -26.64 -0.17 -42.14
C ASN A 699 -28.11 -0.54 -42.31
N LYS A 700 -28.69 -0.06 -43.42
CA LYS A 700 -30.07 -0.34 -43.83
C LYS A 700 -30.21 -1.82 -44.19
N TRP A 701 -30.54 -2.64 -43.20
CA TRP A 701 -30.90 -4.04 -43.43
C TRP A 701 -32.20 -4.07 -44.25
N SER A 702 -32.11 -4.60 -45.47
CA SER A 702 -33.30 -4.88 -46.29
C SER A 702 -33.87 -6.21 -45.81
N PHE A 703 -35.01 -6.19 -45.14
CA PHE A 703 -35.61 -7.42 -44.60
C PHE A 703 -36.09 -8.35 -45.73
N PRO A 704 -35.99 -9.68 -45.54
CA PRO A 704 -36.45 -10.68 -46.51
C PRO A 704 -37.96 -10.65 -46.79
#